data_AF-A0A7D9DMR2-F1
#
_entry.id   AF-A0A7D9DMR2-F1
#
_cell.length_a   1.000
_cell.length_b   1.000
_cell.length_c   1.000
_cell.angle_alpha   90.00
_cell.angle_beta   90.00
_cell.angle_gamma   90.00
#
_symmetry.space_group_name_H-M   'P 1'
#
loop_
_entity.id
_entity.type
_entity.pdbx_description
1 polymer ?
#
loop_
_entity_poly.entity_id
_entity_poly.type
_entity_poly.pdbx_seq_one_letter_code
_entity_poly.pdbx_strand_id
1 'polypeptide(L)'
;MAEFNKHKVCKGTTSFRGRGPRFHPYATRGFRGGSMRGRSQRGHGSQFGSGFHQRQNFQNVPQYERKASNQKPTRNWYVDLLTNVKSLISEQPGFRAGNTKNCVSKWSEITSDPEILDNIEHCHIEFIDDPSKYSIPGHQYFNVHQHDIISKEVDKLLQLGVISKSMHAAGECISPIFVVPKPDGSYRLIFNFKRCNQAVLYRHFKMDTLAAILSLVTPGAYMASIDLKHAYYTIPIADEQRKFLKFVWNEQLYEFCVLPMGLTSSPRIFTKVMKPVLATLRQKGHINSGFIDDFYFQGQEFSDCVVNVSDSVRLFISLGLHVHPDKCALIPSQELLILGFLINSLLMIVKLPLEKKVKLRDLCLQALRGNKLTIQFVASVIGTLISALPGVEFGRLHYRNLERDKINALARNNGNYRAFMHLSEAAKQELQWWTTHVMHASRRLRHPVISYIFQTDASDLGWGVTCTTNPQLQSQGLWTSEQRTLHINVRELYVVFICLTIFGMEKSDVHIKFELDNMTAVSYINHMGGCRSSACDTVARKIWAWCISHNIWVTANYIPGPSNVVADSLSRKHLSDHEWQLNTDIFHKLSKKFPKFSIDLFASLLNRQSHSEMSGENLSRPSRRGFTGPCMAHTNMVPSSSTDAHSAAKAVVVDPSSGLIETPIRQGSQHARKAEVDGMSLVRQHYQNQGFSDHITGVLLDSWRTSTQKQYASYLKKWNLFCRERKILAHSPTLNQVLEFLYTQLHLSYSSINSARSALSCFLSIGNFPVGKHPIVCRFLKGAFERKPPANKHHAIWDVQTVLAYLKTFTPNSGLSLKELSHK
;
A
#
# COMPACT_ATOMS: atom_id res chain seq x y z
N MET A 1 4.94 31.87 11.05
CA MET A 1 4.74 32.05 9.61
C MET A 1 5.98 31.56 8.86
N ALA A 2 5.77 30.94 7.69
CA ALA A 2 6.75 30.41 6.73
C ALA A 2 7.54 29.16 7.20
N GLU A 3 6.86 28.04 7.49
CA GLU A 3 6.74 26.94 6.52
C GLU A 3 6.76 27.36 5.04
N PHE A 4 7.80 26.96 4.30
CA PHE A 4 7.68 26.57 2.89
C PHE A 4 8.85 25.64 2.50
N ASN A 5 8.51 24.56 1.79
CA ASN A 5 9.38 23.63 1.05
C ASN A 5 10.20 22.59 1.84
N LYS A 6 9.50 21.62 2.43
CA LYS A 6 9.87 20.20 2.30
C LYS A 6 8.65 19.44 1.79
N HIS A 7 8.31 19.64 0.51
CA HIS A 7 7.49 18.79 -0.38
C HIS A 7 7.07 19.62 -1.59
N LYS A 8 8.00 19.80 -2.54
CA LYS A 8 7.66 19.95 -3.96
C LYS A 8 8.83 19.38 -4.74
N VAL A 9 8.80 18.08 -4.97
CA VAL A 9 9.27 17.48 -6.21
C VAL A 9 8.19 16.46 -6.59
N CYS A 10 7.88 16.35 -7.87
CA CYS A 10 6.72 15.65 -8.47
C CYS A 10 5.38 16.43 -8.42
N LYS A 11 5.30 17.57 -9.12
CA LYS A 11 4.11 17.97 -9.91
C LYS A 11 4.56 18.90 -11.03
N GLY A 12 4.77 18.35 -12.23
CA GLY A 12 4.65 19.13 -13.47
C GLY A 12 3.16 19.33 -13.75
N THR A 13 2.74 20.58 -13.93
CA THR A 13 1.39 20.97 -14.30
C THR A 13 1.29 21.12 -15.81
N THR A 14 0.44 20.31 -16.44
CA THR A 14 -0.35 20.71 -17.60
C THR A 14 -1.83 20.41 -17.30
N SER A 15 -2.68 21.34 -17.69
CA SER A 15 -4.10 21.44 -17.36
C SER A 15 -4.93 20.26 -17.92
N PHE A 16 -5.93 19.79 -17.17
CA PHE A 16 -7.34 19.65 -17.58
C PHE A 16 -8.16 18.91 -16.49
N ARG A 17 -9.43 19.30 -16.41
CA ARG A 17 -10.42 19.13 -15.33
C ARG A 17 -10.63 17.70 -14.78
N GLY A 18 -10.73 17.63 -13.44
CA GLY A 18 -11.74 16.85 -12.70
C GLY A 18 -11.49 15.36 -12.47
N ARG A 19 -10.88 15.00 -11.32
CA ARG A 19 -11.12 13.77 -10.52
C ARG A 19 -10.30 13.85 -9.22
N GLY A 20 -10.98 13.78 -8.07
CA GLY A 20 -10.35 13.87 -6.74
C GLY A 20 -9.40 12.68 -6.44
N PRO A 21 -8.27 12.86 -5.74
CA PRO A 21 -7.32 11.77 -5.51
C PRO A 21 -7.79 10.78 -4.43
N ARG A 22 -7.46 9.51 -4.68
CA ARG A 22 -7.49 8.39 -3.73
C ARG A 22 -6.30 8.52 -2.78
N PHE A 23 -6.54 8.31 -1.49
CA PHE A 23 -5.53 8.31 -0.44
C PHE A 23 -4.82 6.95 -0.38
N HIS A 24 -3.49 6.94 -0.45
CA HIS A 24 -2.63 5.86 0.01
C HIS A 24 -1.57 6.46 0.96
N PRO A 25 -1.39 5.94 2.18
CA PRO A 25 -0.52 6.56 3.18
C PRO A 25 0.81 5.79 3.30
N TYR A 26 1.88 6.31 2.72
CA TYR A 26 3.25 5.96 3.11
C TYR A 26 4.13 7.21 3.00
N ALA A 27 4.43 7.82 4.15
CA ALA A 27 5.40 8.90 4.28
C ALA A 27 6.42 8.50 5.36
N THR A 28 7.59 8.12 4.89
CA THR A 28 8.82 7.86 5.64
C THR A 28 9.37 9.17 6.20
N ARG A 29 9.41 9.28 7.54
CA ARG A 29 10.21 10.28 8.27
C ARG A 29 11.53 9.61 8.64
N GLY A 30 12.66 10.13 8.14
CA GLY A 30 13.98 9.80 8.65
C GLY A 30 14.13 10.29 10.11
N PHE A 31 14.50 9.39 11.01
CA PHE A 31 14.76 9.63 12.43
C PHE A 31 16.14 9.04 12.75
N ARG A 32 17.19 9.87 12.94
CA ARG A 32 17.79 10.25 14.24
C ARG A 32 18.31 9.09 15.08
N GLY A 33 19.64 8.92 15.06
CA GLY A 33 20.41 8.36 16.16
C GLY A 33 20.63 9.41 17.25
N GLY A 34 20.26 9.06 18.47
CA GLY A 34 20.65 9.74 19.71
C GLY A 34 21.64 8.84 20.44
N SER A 35 22.81 9.39 20.78
CA SER A 35 23.83 8.73 21.60
C SER A 35 23.45 8.89 23.08
N MET A 36 23.41 7.80 23.83
CA MET A 36 23.49 7.86 25.29
C MET A 36 24.49 6.81 25.80
N ARG A 37 25.45 7.30 26.60
CA ARG A 37 26.41 6.53 27.39
C ARG A 37 25.70 5.89 28.58
N GLY A 38 25.76 4.56 28.69
CA GLY A 38 25.25 3.81 29.84
C GLY A 38 26.33 3.58 30.90
N ARG A 39 26.08 4.07 32.14
CA ARG A 39 26.80 3.68 33.35
C ARG A 39 26.22 2.34 33.87
N SER A 40 27.13 1.41 34.19
CA SER A 40 26.84 0.09 34.78
C SER A 40 26.36 0.20 36.22
N GLN A 41 25.24 -0.46 36.56
CA GLN A 41 25.00 -0.97 37.91
C GLN A 41 24.58 -2.45 37.84
N ARG A 42 25.30 -3.25 38.64
CA ARG A 42 25.10 -4.68 38.88
C ARG A 42 23.88 -4.89 39.78
N GLY A 43 23.13 -5.96 39.54
CA GLY A 43 22.04 -6.41 40.42
C GLY A 43 21.80 -7.91 40.23
N HIS A 44 21.71 -8.61 41.35
CA HIS A 44 21.81 -10.06 41.54
C HIS A 44 20.70 -10.89 40.88
N GLY A 45 21.06 -12.14 40.56
CA GLY A 45 20.16 -13.16 40.04
C GLY A 45 19.32 -13.87 41.10
N SER A 46 18.33 -14.61 40.61
CA SER A 46 17.69 -15.73 41.31
C SER A 46 17.32 -16.82 40.31
N GLN A 47 17.62 -18.05 40.71
CA GLN A 47 17.29 -19.32 40.05
C GLN A 47 15.82 -19.74 40.35
N PHE A 48 15.47 -20.94 39.88
CA PHE A 48 14.18 -21.67 39.90
C PHE A 48 13.34 -21.43 38.63
N GLY A 49 12.88 -22.43 37.87
CA GLY A 49 12.91 -23.89 38.04
C GLY A 49 12.28 -24.54 36.80
N SER A 50 12.62 -25.80 36.59
CA SER A 50 12.35 -26.67 35.44
C SER A 50 10.94 -27.24 35.29
N GLY A 51 10.59 -27.64 34.06
CA GLY A 51 9.51 -28.58 33.69
C GLY A 51 8.52 -27.95 32.69
N PHE A 52 8.09 -28.52 31.57
CA PHE A 52 8.10 -29.88 31.04
C PHE A 52 8.07 -29.85 29.50
N HIS A 53 8.61 -30.90 28.86
CA HIS A 53 8.64 -31.14 27.43
C HIS A 53 7.28 -31.56 26.84
N GLN A 54 6.99 -31.10 25.62
CA GLN A 54 6.43 -31.95 24.57
C GLN A 54 6.86 -31.43 23.19
N ARG A 55 7.87 -32.09 22.62
CA ARG A 55 8.33 -31.92 21.24
C ARG A 55 7.41 -32.73 20.33
N GLN A 56 6.85 -32.11 19.28
CA GLN A 56 6.34 -32.83 18.12
C GLN A 56 7.29 -32.63 16.93
N ASN A 57 7.63 -33.75 16.30
CA ASN A 57 8.64 -33.93 15.28
C ASN A 57 8.29 -33.21 13.96
N PHE A 58 9.20 -32.37 13.48
CA PHE A 58 9.34 -32.05 12.06
C PHE A 58 10.74 -32.49 11.61
N GLN A 59 10.84 -33.73 11.12
CA GLN A 59 12.01 -34.18 10.36
C GLN A 59 11.74 -33.93 8.87
N ASN A 60 12.59 -33.11 8.26
CA ASN A 60 13.15 -33.24 6.90
C ASN A 60 13.59 -31.86 6.37
N VAL A 61 14.78 -31.44 6.79
CA VAL A 61 15.58 -30.39 6.13
C VAL A 61 16.92 -31.03 5.76
N PRO A 62 17.43 -30.89 4.53
CA PRO A 62 18.68 -31.52 4.12
C PRO A 62 19.85 -30.96 4.93
N GLN A 63 20.59 -31.83 5.61
CA GLN A 63 21.86 -31.50 6.25
C GLN A 63 22.89 -31.22 5.15
N TYR A 64 23.39 -29.98 5.12
CA TYR A 64 24.60 -29.66 4.36
C TYR A 64 25.80 -30.00 5.25
N GLU A 65 26.61 -30.96 4.85
CA GLU A 65 27.83 -31.36 5.54
C GLU A 65 28.80 -30.17 5.66
N ARG A 66 28.93 -29.61 6.86
CA ARG A 66 30.06 -28.76 7.21
C ARG A 66 31.28 -29.66 7.43
N LYS A 67 32.30 -29.54 6.57
CA LYS A 67 33.63 -30.07 6.85
C LYS A 67 34.11 -29.51 8.20
N ALA A 68 34.19 -30.39 9.19
CA ALA A 68 34.62 -30.07 10.54
C ALA A 68 36.13 -29.83 10.58
N SER A 69 36.55 -28.60 10.89
CA SER A 69 37.81 -28.39 11.59
C SER A 69 37.58 -28.68 13.06
N ASN A 70 38.31 -29.66 13.59
CA ASN A 70 38.19 -30.17 14.96
C ASN A 70 38.75 -29.19 16.00
N GLN A 71 38.04 -28.11 16.29
CA GLN A 71 38.16 -27.37 17.55
C GLN A 71 36.77 -27.03 18.07
N LYS A 72 36.40 -27.60 19.22
CA LYS A 72 35.19 -27.22 19.95
C LYS A 72 35.26 -25.70 20.20
N PRO A 73 34.28 -24.89 19.74
CA PRO A 73 34.32 -23.45 19.96
C PRO A 73 34.36 -23.17 21.46
N THR A 74 35.33 -22.37 21.90
CA THR A 74 35.39 -21.85 23.27
C THR A 74 34.08 -21.13 23.60
N ARG A 75 33.70 -21.15 24.88
CA ARG A 75 32.39 -20.71 25.41
C ARG A 75 32.03 -19.23 25.11
N ASN A 76 32.89 -18.47 24.39
CA ASN A 76 32.74 -17.04 24.09
C ASN A 76 33.18 -16.61 22.67
N TRP A 77 33.34 -17.50 21.69
CA TRP A 77 33.86 -17.14 20.34
C TRP A 77 33.08 -15.99 19.65
N TYR A 78 31.78 -15.84 19.94
CA TYR A 78 30.96 -14.76 19.40
C TYR A 78 31.28 -13.39 20.05
N VAL A 79 31.80 -13.37 21.28
CA VAL A 79 32.30 -12.15 21.95
C VAL A 79 33.55 -11.65 21.23
N ASP A 80 34.45 -12.57 20.90
CA ASP A 80 35.65 -12.27 20.11
C ASP A 80 35.24 -11.77 18.72
N LEU A 81 34.26 -12.42 18.09
CA LEU A 81 33.74 -11.98 16.79
C LEU A 81 33.13 -10.58 16.84
N LEU A 82 32.33 -10.25 17.86
CA LEU A 82 31.78 -8.90 18.05
C LEU A 82 32.88 -7.87 18.34
N THR A 83 33.90 -8.26 19.09
CA THR A 83 35.06 -7.41 19.37
C THR A 83 35.82 -7.11 18.08
N ASN A 84 36.07 -8.13 17.26
CA ASN A 84 36.68 -8.00 15.95
C ASN A 84 35.82 -7.15 14.99
N VAL A 85 34.48 -7.28 15.04
CA VAL A 85 33.58 -6.43 14.25
C VAL A 85 33.71 -4.96 14.68
N LYS A 86 33.75 -4.68 15.98
CA LYS A 86 33.94 -3.31 16.48
C LYS A 86 35.31 -2.76 16.09
N SER A 87 36.37 -3.55 16.22
CA SER A 87 37.73 -3.20 15.79
C SER A 87 37.76 -2.90 14.28
N LEU A 88 37.16 -3.76 13.46
CA LEU A 88 37.06 -3.57 12.01
C LEU A 88 36.33 -2.27 11.64
N ILE A 89 35.29 -1.89 12.38
CA ILE A 89 34.57 -0.63 12.17
C ILE A 89 35.41 0.57 12.66
N SER A 90 36.20 0.44 13.72
CA SER A 90 37.08 1.53 14.17
C SER A 90 38.32 1.70 13.30
N GLU A 91 38.81 0.62 12.69
CA GLU A 91 40.00 0.57 11.85
C GLU A 91 39.70 0.82 10.37
N GLN A 92 38.42 0.92 9.99
CA GLN A 92 38.05 1.27 8.62
C GLN A 92 38.70 2.60 8.22
N PRO A 93 39.19 2.74 6.98
CA PRO A 93 39.80 3.97 6.53
C PRO A 93 38.81 5.13 6.62
N GLY A 94 39.35 6.35 6.79
CA GLY A 94 38.54 7.57 6.81
C GLY A 94 37.63 7.65 5.59
N PHE A 95 36.41 8.15 5.78
CA PHE A 95 35.44 8.24 4.69
C PHE A 95 36.00 9.08 3.54
N ARG A 96 35.99 8.50 2.34
CA ARG A 96 36.31 9.18 1.08
C ARG A 96 35.09 9.12 0.16
N ALA A 97 34.66 10.25 -0.37
CA ALA A 97 33.54 10.30 -1.29
C ALA A 97 33.84 9.48 -2.58
N GLY A 98 32.83 8.77 -3.06
CA GLY A 98 32.92 7.99 -4.30
C GLY A 98 33.79 6.74 -4.18
N ASN A 99 34.09 6.26 -2.97
CA ASN A 99 35.05 5.16 -2.76
C ASN A 99 34.62 3.83 -3.39
N THR A 100 33.34 3.64 -3.70
CA THR A 100 32.86 2.41 -4.33
C THR A 100 33.52 2.16 -5.69
N LYS A 101 33.93 3.22 -6.40
CA LYS A 101 34.67 3.12 -7.67
C LYS A 101 36.01 2.40 -7.54
N ASN A 102 36.63 2.46 -6.36
CA ASN A 102 37.90 1.76 -6.09
C ASN A 102 37.67 0.28 -5.73
N CYS A 103 36.41 -0.13 -5.59
CA CYS A 103 36.01 -1.47 -5.18
C CYS A 103 35.21 -2.20 -6.27
N VAL A 104 35.24 -1.73 -7.53
CA VAL A 104 34.46 -2.31 -8.66
C VAL A 104 34.72 -3.81 -8.83
N SER A 105 35.97 -4.27 -8.63
CA SER A 105 36.30 -5.70 -8.64
C SER A 105 35.48 -6.50 -7.61
N LYS A 106 35.37 -5.99 -6.38
CA LYS A 106 34.54 -6.60 -5.32
C LYS A 106 33.05 -6.52 -5.61
N TRP A 107 32.59 -5.44 -6.24
CA TRP A 107 31.20 -5.35 -6.71
C TRP A 107 30.89 -6.38 -7.80
N SER A 108 31.83 -6.63 -8.72
CA SER A 108 31.66 -7.63 -9.79
C SER A 108 31.56 -9.07 -9.28
N GLU A 109 32.09 -9.36 -8.08
CA GLU A 109 31.95 -10.67 -7.42
C GLU A 109 30.50 -10.95 -6.97
N ILE A 110 29.68 -9.91 -6.75
CA ILE A 110 28.32 -10.05 -6.20
C ILE A 110 27.20 -9.72 -7.19
N THR A 111 27.52 -9.09 -8.33
CA THR A 111 26.52 -8.74 -9.36
C THR A 111 27.14 -8.67 -10.74
N SER A 112 26.39 -9.14 -11.73
CA SER A 112 26.70 -8.97 -13.15
C SER A 112 25.77 -7.95 -13.84
N ASP A 113 24.94 -7.23 -13.08
CA ASP A 113 24.06 -6.17 -13.61
C ASP A 113 24.91 -4.96 -14.07
N PRO A 114 24.95 -4.67 -15.39
CA PRO A 114 25.80 -3.62 -15.93
C PRO A 114 25.40 -2.23 -15.43
N GLU A 115 24.11 -2.00 -15.14
CA GLU A 115 23.67 -0.70 -14.63
C GLU A 115 24.13 -0.50 -13.19
N ILE A 116 24.19 -1.57 -12.38
CA ILE A 116 24.71 -1.45 -11.00
C ILE A 116 26.21 -1.19 -11.03
N LEU A 117 26.97 -1.91 -11.85
CA LEU A 117 28.41 -1.72 -11.97
C LEU A 117 28.74 -0.31 -12.50
N ASP A 118 28.01 0.17 -13.51
CA ASP A 118 28.13 1.55 -14.00
C ASP A 118 27.81 2.56 -12.88
N ASN A 119 26.74 2.35 -12.10
CA ASN A 119 26.43 3.26 -10.98
C ASN A 119 27.53 3.31 -9.90
N ILE A 120 28.25 2.21 -9.68
CA ILE A 120 29.33 2.13 -8.69
C ILE A 120 30.57 2.92 -9.12
N GLU A 121 30.82 3.02 -10.43
CA GLU A 121 32.01 3.64 -11.00
C GLU A 121 31.73 5.06 -11.53
N HIS A 122 30.61 5.23 -12.24
CA HIS A 122 30.20 6.41 -13.00
C HIS A 122 28.67 6.58 -12.97
N CYS A 123 28.05 6.91 -11.84
CA CYS A 123 26.59 7.04 -11.80
C CYS A 123 26.08 8.11 -12.77
N HIS A 124 25.31 7.66 -13.76
CA HIS A 124 24.61 8.49 -14.72
C HIS A 124 23.17 8.80 -14.25
N ILE A 125 22.86 10.08 -14.11
CA ILE A 125 21.51 10.59 -13.89
C ILE A 125 20.76 10.61 -15.23
N GLU A 126 19.58 10.00 -15.22
CA GLU A 126 18.68 10.00 -16.36
C GLU A 126 17.87 11.30 -16.40
N PHE A 127 17.96 12.03 -17.52
CA PHE A 127 17.23 13.27 -17.74
C PHE A 127 16.18 13.14 -18.87
N ILE A 128 15.04 13.81 -18.70
CA ILE A 128 13.95 13.94 -19.69
C ILE A 128 13.94 15.30 -20.40
N ASP A 129 14.72 16.25 -19.90
CA ASP A 129 14.91 17.57 -20.47
C ASP A 129 16.32 18.07 -20.11
N ASP A 130 16.78 19.15 -20.73
CA ASP A 130 18.05 19.79 -20.40
C ASP A 130 18.00 20.43 -19.00
N PRO A 131 18.81 19.98 -18.03
CA PRO A 131 18.83 20.55 -16.68
C PRO A 131 19.22 22.03 -16.65
N SER A 132 19.97 22.52 -17.64
CA SER A 132 20.45 23.91 -17.67
C SER A 132 19.31 24.93 -17.69
N LYS A 133 18.16 24.56 -18.29
CA LYS A 133 16.92 25.36 -18.32
C LYS A 133 16.35 25.66 -16.93
N TYR A 134 16.74 24.87 -15.93
CA TYR A 134 16.22 24.94 -14.57
C TYR A 134 17.17 25.60 -13.58
N SER A 135 18.31 26.10 -14.07
CA SER A 135 19.30 26.83 -13.29
C SER A 135 18.70 28.08 -12.64
N ILE A 136 19.14 28.41 -11.42
CA ILE A 136 18.77 29.65 -10.74
C ILE A 136 20.05 30.43 -10.39
N PRO A 137 20.43 31.43 -11.20
CA PRO A 137 21.40 32.42 -10.75
C PRO A 137 20.70 33.36 -9.76
N GLY A 138 21.29 33.57 -8.59
CA GLY A 138 20.76 34.53 -7.61
C GLY A 138 21.58 34.57 -6.33
N HIS A 139 21.90 35.78 -5.89
CA HIS A 139 22.52 36.03 -4.59
C HIS A 139 21.57 35.59 -3.47
N GLN A 140 22.10 34.83 -2.52
CA GLN A 140 21.38 34.38 -1.33
C GLN A 140 21.94 35.11 -0.13
N TYR A 141 21.06 35.70 0.66
CA TYR A 141 21.44 36.42 1.88
C TYR A 141 21.36 35.47 3.08
N PHE A 142 22.48 35.38 3.81
CA PHE A 142 22.60 34.59 5.03
C PHE A 142 23.06 35.51 6.16
N ASN A 143 22.54 35.31 7.37
CA ASN A 143 23.05 36.03 8.53
C ASN A 143 24.43 35.49 8.95
N VAL A 144 25.16 36.23 9.78
CA VAL A 144 26.54 35.89 10.22
C VAL A 144 26.63 34.46 10.75
N HIS A 145 25.70 34.04 11.60
CA HIS A 145 25.68 32.70 12.15
C HIS A 145 25.46 31.61 11.09
N GLN A 146 24.53 31.84 10.14
CA GLN A 146 24.32 30.94 9.01
C GLN A 146 25.54 30.89 8.10
N HIS A 147 26.24 32.00 7.92
CA HIS A 147 27.45 32.08 7.11
C HIS A 147 28.57 31.20 7.68
N ASP A 148 28.85 31.30 8.98
CA ASP A 148 29.84 30.44 9.65
C ASP A 148 29.50 28.95 9.52
N ILE A 149 28.21 28.62 9.67
CA ILE A 149 27.72 27.25 9.54
C ILE A 149 27.95 26.70 8.12
N ILE A 150 27.56 27.49 7.11
CA ILE A 150 27.66 27.05 5.71
C ILE A 150 29.13 26.92 5.32
N SER A 151 29.97 27.89 5.67
CA SER A 151 31.42 27.84 5.39
C SER A 151 32.06 26.59 5.99
N LYS A 152 31.81 26.30 7.28
CA LYS A 152 32.31 25.08 7.94
C LYS A 152 31.84 23.79 7.26
N GLU A 153 30.58 23.73 6.83
CA GLU A 153 30.05 22.53 6.16
C GLU A 153 30.59 22.39 4.73
N VAL A 154 30.77 23.49 3.99
CA VAL A 154 31.40 23.49 2.66
C VAL A 154 32.85 23.00 2.75
N ASP A 155 33.64 23.52 3.69
CA ASP A 155 35.03 23.09 3.91
C ASP A 155 35.11 21.61 4.24
N LYS A 156 34.20 21.12 5.09
CA LYS A 156 34.09 19.70 5.40
C LYS A 156 33.74 18.86 4.17
N LEU A 157 32.80 19.30 3.34
CA LEU A 157 32.42 18.56 2.13
C LEU A 157 33.55 18.54 1.09
N LEU A 158 34.35 19.60 1.01
CA LEU A 158 35.58 19.65 0.20
C LEU A 158 36.63 18.66 0.71
N GLN A 159 36.89 18.64 2.02
CA GLN A 159 37.85 17.71 2.64
C GLN A 159 37.45 16.24 2.42
N LEU A 160 36.16 15.93 2.46
CA LEU A 160 35.65 14.58 2.18
C LEU A 160 35.64 14.22 0.68
N GLY A 161 35.88 15.19 -0.21
CA GLY A 161 35.79 15.03 -1.67
C GLY A 161 34.37 14.90 -2.21
N VAL A 162 33.35 15.26 -1.42
CA VAL A 162 31.94 15.21 -1.84
C VAL A 162 31.67 16.27 -2.91
N ILE A 163 32.35 17.41 -2.79
CA ILE A 163 32.30 18.52 -3.73
C ILE A 163 33.72 18.92 -4.13
N SER A 164 33.85 19.56 -5.29
CA SER A 164 35.08 20.18 -5.80
C SER A 164 34.82 21.62 -6.19
N LYS A 165 35.88 22.44 -6.20
CA LYS A 165 35.82 23.76 -6.85
C LYS A 165 35.65 23.57 -8.35
N SER A 166 34.76 24.35 -8.95
CA SER A 166 34.43 24.29 -10.38
C SER A 166 34.55 25.67 -11.01
N MET A 167 34.73 25.70 -12.33
CA MET A 167 34.55 26.88 -13.17
C MET A 167 33.17 26.85 -13.85
N HIS A 168 32.73 27.98 -14.39
CA HIS A 168 31.52 28.02 -15.22
C HIS A 168 31.69 27.15 -16.47
N ALA A 169 30.64 26.43 -16.86
CA ALA A 169 30.62 25.58 -18.05
C ALA A 169 29.33 25.78 -18.86
N ALA A 170 29.40 25.56 -20.17
CA ALA A 170 28.23 25.62 -21.03
C ALA A 170 27.20 24.54 -20.64
N GLY A 171 25.93 24.95 -20.54
CA GLY A 171 24.82 24.06 -20.19
C GLY A 171 24.87 23.56 -18.73
N GLU A 172 25.35 24.38 -17.79
CA GLU A 172 25.36 24.02 -16.37
C GLU A 172 24.04 24.31 -15.66
N CYS A 173 23.82 23.68 -14.50
CA CYS A 173 22.69 23.96 -13.63
C CYS A 173 23.17 24.30 -12.23
N ILE A 174 22.87 25.52 -11.78
CA ILE A 174 23.22 26.05 -10.46
C ILE A 174 21.97 26.01 -9.57
N SER A 175 22.08 25.29 -8.45
CA SER A 175 21.02 25.15 -7.45
C SER A 175 21.31 26.01 -6.21
N PRO A 176 20.29 26.65 -5.61
CA PRO A 176 20.48 27.42 -4.38
C PRO A 176 20.67 26.52 -3.16
N ILE A 177 21.18 27.09 -2.07
CA ILE A 177 21.41 26.40 -0.80
C ILE A 177 20.62 27.07 0.33
N PHE A 178 20.38 26.36 1.42
CA PHE A 178 19.83 26.95 2.64
C PHE A 178 20.10 26.07 3.84
N VAL A 179 20.00 26.62 5.04
CA VAL A 179 20.18 25.85 6.27
C VAL A 179 18.86 25.57 6.99
N VAL A 180 18.79 24.40 7.62
CA VAL A 180 17.65 24.00 8.44
C VAL A 180 18.16 23.59 9.83
N PRO A 181 17.54 24.08 10.93
CA PRO A 181 17.94 23.68 12.27
C PRO A 181 17.66 22.19 12.50
N LYS A 182 18.62 21.51 13.10
CA LYS A 182 18.46 20.19 13.72
C LYS A 182 18.11 20.41 15.21
N PRO A 183 17.40 19.47 15.87
CA PRO A 183 17.06 19.68 17.28
C PRO A 183 18.16 19.43 18.29
N ASP A 184 19.34 18.98 17.85
CA ASP A 184 20.56 19.04 18.66
C ASP A 184 21.12 20.48 18.71
N GLY A 185 20.43 21.47 18.11
CA GLY A 185 20.86 22.86 18.01
C GLY A 185 21.78 23.14 16.82
N SER A 186 22.34 22.10 16.18
CA SER A 186 23.16 22.25 14.98
C SER A 186 22.31 22.52 13.74
N TYR A 187 22.95 22.83 12.61
CA TYR A 187 22.25 23.08 11.35
C TYR A 187 22.60 22.02 10.30
N ARG A 188 21.71 21.87 9.32
CA ARG A 188 21.94 21.05 8.13
C ARG A 188 21.91 21.93 6.89
N LEU A 189 22.99 21.94 6.13
CA LEU A 189 23.04 22.52 4.80
C LEU A 189 22.17 21.69 3.85
N ILE A 190 21.29 22.36 3.12
CA ILE A 190 20.37 21.77 2.15
C ILE A 190 20.67 22.35 0.78
N PHE A 191 20.89 21.47 -0.18
CA PHE A 191 21.02 21.79 -1.60
C PHE A 191 19.65 21.67 -2.26
N ASN A 192 19.17 22.76 -2.85
CA ASN A 192 17.80 22.85 -3.34
C ASN A 192 17.70 22.42 -4.81
N PHE A 193 17.80 21.13 -5.06
CA PHE A 193 17.64 20.55 -6.41
C PHE A 193 16.21 20.59 -6.95
N LYS A 194 15.26 21.28 -6.30
CA LYS A 194 13.83 21.25 -6.67
C LYS A 194 13.56 21.59 -8.14
N ARG A 195 14.30 22.55 -8.72
CA ARG A 195 14.15 22.89 -10.15
C ARG A 195 14.89 21.90 -11.04
N CYS A 196 16.16 21.61 -10.75
CA CYS A 196 16.93 20.58 -11.47
C CYS A 196 16.19 19.24 -11.55
N ASN A 197 15.52 18.82 -10.47
CA ASN A 197 14.71 17.62 -10.40
C ASN A 197 13.55 17.56 -11.42
N GLN A 198 13.16 18.68 -12.03
CA GLN A 198 12.13 18.70 -13.09
C GLN A 198 12.66 18.10 -14.40
N ALA A 199 13.97 18.19 -14.63
CA ALA A 199 14.65 17.55 -15.75
C ALA A 199 14.95 16.06 -15.50
N VAL A 200 14.88 15.56 -14.26
CA VAL A 200 15.25 14.18 -13.92
C VAL A 200 14.11 13.21 -14.23
N LEU A 201 14.41 12.09 -14.89
CA LEU A 201 13.43 11.04 -15.17
C LEU A 201 12.94 10.39 -13.87
N TYR A 202 11.65 10.57 -13.56
CA TYR A 202 11.02 9.85 -12.47
C TYR A 202 10.77 8.39 -12.85
N ARG A 203 11.40 7.46 -12.11
CA ARG A 203 11.06 6.03 -12.16
C ARG A 203 10.48 5.58 -10.83
N HIS A 204 9.31 4.94 -10.88
CA HIS A 204 8.73 4.30 -9.71
C HIS A 204 9.60 3.12 -9.27
N PHE A 205 9.89 3.03 -7.98
CA PHE A 205 10.62 1.92 -7.37
C PHE A 205 10.03 1.60 -6.00
N LYS A 206 10.33 0.42 -5.47
CA LYS A 206 9.93 -0.01 -4.13
C LYS A 206 11.17 -0.08 -3.24
N MET A 207 11.05 0.50 -2.06
CA MET A 207 12.00 0.31 -0.96
C MET A 207 11.41 -0.74 -0.01
N ASP A 208 12.27 -1.45 0.71
CA ASP A 208 11.81 -2.14 1.89
C ASP A 208 11.24 -1.11 2.87
N THR A 209 10.30 -1.51 3.71
CA THR A 209 9.67 -0.59 4.64
C THR A 209 9.74 -1.19 6.03
N LEU A 210 9.38 -0.40 7.05
CA LEU A 210 9.16 -0.96 8.38
C LEU A 210 8.21 -2.16 8.33
N ALA A 211 7.16 -2.14 7.50
CA ALA A 211 6.25 -3.28 7.36
C ALA A 211 6.97 -4.55 6.83
N ALA A 212 7.96 -4.39 5.94
CA ALA A 212 8.78 -5.51 5.48
C ALA A 212 9.63 -6.09 6.63
N ILE A 213 10.32 -5.24 7.40
CA ILE A 213 11.08 -5.67 8.59
C ILE A 213 10.17 -6.40 9.57
N LEU A 214 9.03 -5.82 9.93
CA LEU A 214 8.09 -6.39 10.91
C LEU A 214 7.53 -7.75 10.47
N SER A 215 7.45 -8.02 9.16
CA SER A 215 7.03 -9.33 8.63
C SER A 215 8.11 -10.41 8.74
N LEU A 216 9.39 -10.03 8.82
CA LEU A 216 10.52 -10.94 8.98
C LEU A 216 10.71 -11.39 10.44
N VAL A 217 10.41 -10.51 11.39
CA VAL A 217 10.61 -10.77 12.84
C VAL A 217 9.87 -12.04 13.26
N THR A 218 10.61 -13.01 13.81
CA THR A 218 10.07 -14.23 14.42
C THR A 218 10.10 -14.16 15.95
N PRO A 219 9.23 -14.92 16.65
CA PRO A 219 9.23 -14.97 18.11
C PRO A 219 10.61 -15.33 18.67
N GLY A 220 11.07 -14.57 19.67
CA GLY A 220 12.33 -14.81 20.37
C GLY A 220 13.61 -14.49 19.59
N ALA A 221 13.52 -14.03 18.34
CA ALA A 221 14.69 -13.78 17.51
C ALA A 221 15.58 -12.67 18.06
N TYR A 222 16.89 -12.85 17.91
CA TYR A 222 17.89 -11.82 18.16
C TYR A 222 18.04 -10.93 16.93
N MET A 223 18.02 -9.62 17.15
CA MET A 223 18.00 -8.61 16.10
C MET A 223 19.15 -7.63 16.28
N ALA A 224 19.68 -7.12 15.17
CA ALA A 224 20.72 -6.12 15.14
C ALA A 224 20.46 -5.10 14.02
N SER A 225 21.10 -3.94 14.09
CA SER A 225 21.06 -2.96 13.01
C SER A 225 22.42 -2.36 12.70
N ILE A 226 22.61 -2.04 11.42
CA ILE A 226 23.80 -1.34 10.91
C ILE A 226 23.33 -0.07 10.20
N ASP A 227 23.92 1.06 10.55
CA ASP A 227 23.72 2.37 9.92
C ASP A 227 24.94 2.68 9.02
N LEU A 228 24.70 3.08 7.77
CA LEU A 228 25.77 3.52 6.87
C LEU A 228 25.97 5.04 6.95
N LYS A 229 27.20 5.45 7.22
CA LYS A 229 27.56 6.87 7.22
C LYS A 229 27.72 7.36 5.78
N HIS A 230 27.14 8.52 5.47
CA HIS A 230 27.28 9.16 4.15
C HIS A 230 26.86 8.26 2.97
N ALA A 231 25.85 7.41 3.16
CA ALA A 231 25.41 6.41 2.19
C ALA A 231 25.40 6.88 0.73
N TYR A 232 24.70 7.98 0.38
CA TYR A 232 24.70 8.46 -1.01
C TYR A 232 26.06 8.95 -1.50
N TYR A 233 26.88 9.56 -0.64
CA TYR A 233 28.20 10.08 -1.03
C TYR A 233 29.21 8.96 -1.32
N THR A 234 28.87 7.70 -1.07
CA THR A 234 29.70 6.56 -1.50
C THR A 234 29.65 6.37 -3.02
N ILE A 235 28.57 6.80 -3.68
CA ILE A 235 28.30 6.58 -5.11
C ILE A 235 28.82 7.77 -5.95
N PRO A 236 29.81 7.58 -6.83
CA PRO A 236 30.36 8.65 -7.67
C PRO A 236 29.39 9.07 -8.77
N ILE A 237 29.37 10.36 -9.13
CA ILE A 237 28.65 10.86 -10.30
C ILE A 237 29.62 10.96 -11.48
N ALA A 238 29.15 10.57 -12.67
CA ALA A 238 29.85 10.71 -13.94
C ALA A 238 30.33 12.16 -14.16
N ASP A 239 31.59 12.34 -14.56
CA ASP A 239 32.29 13.63 -14.57
C ASP A 239 31.55 14.67 -15.46
N GLU A 240 31.07 14.24 -16.61
CA GLU A 240 30.36 15.06 -17.59
C GLU A 240 28.98 15.55 -17.11
N GLN A 241 28.39 14.91 -16.10
CA GLN A 241 27.09 15.27 -15.53
C GLN A 241 27.20 16.10 -14.24
N ARG A 242 28.39 16.23 -13.65
CA ARG A 242 28.62 17.08 -12.46
C ARG A 242 28.24 18.52 -12.70
N LYS A 243 28.32 18.99 -13.96
CA LYS A 243 27.89 20.33 -14.35
C LYS A 243 26.42 20.66 -14.08
N PHE A 244 25.58 19.65 -13.89
CA PHE A 244 24.17 19.84 -13.56
C PHE A 244 23.91 19.92 -12.04
N LEU A 245 24.94 19.66 -11.23
CA LEU A 245 24.87 19.59 -9.78
C LEU A 245 25.79 20.67 -9.16
N LYS A 246 25.66 21.92 -9.61
CA LYS A 246 26.47 23.02 -9.10
C LYS A 246 25.74 23.88 -8.08
N PHE A 247 26.48 24.57 -7.23
CA PHE A 247 25.99 25.64 -6.36
C PHE A 247 27.07 26.70 -6.12
N VAL A 248 26.67 27.89 -5.70
CA VAL A 248 27.57 29.01 -5.41
C VAL A 248 27.63 29.27 -3.91
N TRP A 249 28.83 29.48 -3.38
CA TRP A 249 29.06 29.93 -2.01
C TRP A 249 30.26 30.89 -1.96
N ASN A 250 30.10 32.07 -1.34
CA ASN A 250 31.12 33.13 -1.28
C ASN A 250 31.77 33.41 -2.64
N GLU A 251 30.94 33.66 -3.66
CA GLU A 251 31.37 33.93 -5.05
C GLU A 251 32.16 32.80 -5.74
N GLN A 252 32.38 31.68 -5.04
CA GLN A 252 33.03 30.49 -5.59
C GLN A 252 31.97 29.46 -6.03
N LEU A 253 32.19 28.89 -7.20
CA LEU A 253 31.36 27.81 -7.74
C LEU A 253 31.90 26.45 -7.29
N TYR A 254 30.97 25.58 -6.89
CA TYR A 254 31.24 24.22 -6.46
C TYR A 254 30.35 23.24 -7.23
N GLU A 255 30.85 22.04 -7.45
CA GLU A 255 30.10 20.93 -8.07
C GLU A 255 30.16 19.68 -7.21
N PHE A 256 29.13 18.84 -7.28
CA PHE A 256 29.12 17.54 -6.61
C PHE A 256 29.90 16.49 -7.40
N CYS A 257 30.76 15.75 -6.71
CA CYS A 257 31.50 14.62 -7.28
C CYS A 257 30.77 13.28 -7.11
N VAL A 258 29.76 13.25 -6.24
CA VAL A 258 29.04 12.06 -5.79
C VAL A 258 27.55 12.33 -5.69
N LEU A 259 26.77 11.26 -5.56
CA LEU A 259 25.31 11.32 -5.55
C LEU A 259 24.81 12.19 -4.38
N PRO A 260 24.18 13.36 -4.64
CA PRO A 260 23.86 14.30 -3.58
C PRO A 260 22.57 13.94 -2.86
N MET A 261 22.44 14.42 -1.62
CA MET A 261 21.16 14.45 -0.92
C MET A 261 20.22 15.47 -1.57
N GLY A 262 18.95 15.10 -1.76
CA GLY A 262 17.91 15.99 -2.29
C GLY A 262 17.63 15.86 -3.80
N LEU A 263 18.47 15.14 -4.53
CA LEU A 263 18.20 14.72 -5.90
C LEU A 263 17.19 13.55 -5.90
N THR A 264 16.25 13.57 -6.85
CA THR A 264 15.09 12.65 -6.86
C THR A 264 15.46 11.22 -7.22
N SER A 265 16.50 11.04 -8.03
CA SER A 265 17.02 9.72 -8.41
C SER A 265 17.84 9.07 -7.30
N SER A 266 18.40 9.82 -6.34
CA SER A 266 19.34 9.27 -5.35
C SER A 266 18.80 8.09 -4.54
N PRO A 267 17.58 8.17 -3.95
CA PRO A 267 17.03 7.04 -3.19
C PRO A 267 16.82 5.79 -4.05
N ARG A 268 16.42 5.98 -5.32
CA ARG A 268 16.20 4.89 -6.27
C ARG A 268 17.51 4.18 -6.60
N ILE A 269 18.52 4.96 -7.00
CA ILE A 269 19.84 4.46 -7.40
C ILE A 269 20.45 3.69 -6.24
N PHE A 270 20.51 4.30 -5.05
CA PHE A 270 21.09 3.66 -3.88
C PHE A 270 20.34 2.38 -3.47
N THR A 271 19.00 2.41 -3.47
CA THR A 271 18.20 1.21 -3.18
C THR A 271 18.48 0.10 -4.18
N LYS A 272 18.65 0.42 -5.48
CA LYS A 272 18.96 -0.56 -6.51
C LYS A 272 20.35 -1.17 -6.31
N VAL A 273 21.36 -0.33 -6.04
CA VAL A 273 22.74 -0.74 -5.75
C VAL A 273 22.81 -1.68 -4.53
N MET A 274 22.02 -1.42 -3.48
CA MET A 274 22.05 -2.25 -2.27
C MET A 274 21.33 -3.61 -2.40
N LYS A 275 20.51 -3.82 -3.44
CA LYS A 275 19.81 -5.11 -3.64
C LYS A 275 20.73 -6.33 -3.77
N PRO A 276 21.74 -6.33 -4.66
CA PRO A 276 22.67 -7.46 -4.76
C PRO A 276 23.41 -7.70 -3.44
N VAL A 277 23.82 -6.65 -2.73
CA VAL A 277 24.50 -6.77 -1.42
C VAL A 277 23.65 -7.57 -0.42
N LEU A 278 22.37 -7.21 -0.29
CA LEU A 278 21.44 -7.93 0.58
C LEU A 278 21.12 -9.34 0.06
N ALA A 279 21.09 -9.53 -1.27
CA ALA A 279 20.88 -10.83 -1.88
C ALA A 279 22.04 -11.79 -1.60
N THR A 280 23.28 -11.33 -1.68
CA THR A 280 24.48 -12.10 -1.32
C THR A 280 24.43 -12.56 0.14
N LEU A 281 24.00 -11.69 1.05
CA LEU A 281 23.82 -12.07 2.46
C LEU A 281 22.70 -13.11 2.62
N ARG A 282 21.57 -12.96 1.92
CA ARG A 282 20.49 -13.97 1.92
C ARG A 282 20.94 -15.31 1.35
N GLN A 283 21.79 -15.32 0.33
CA GLN A 283 22.38 -16.55 -0.22
C GLN A 283 23.26 -17.28 0.81
N LYS A 284 23.84 -16.57 1.77
CA LYS A 284 24.55 -17.15 2.93
C LYS A 284 23.62 -17.67 4.03
N GLY A 285 22.30 -17.57 3.86
CA GLY A 285 21.29 -17.97 4.85
C GLY A 285 20.88 -16.87 5.84
N HIS A 286 21.37 -15.63 5.65
CA HIS A 286 21.10 -14.53 6.56
C HIS A 286 19.75 -13.86 6.31
N ILE A 287 18.98 -13.62 7.37
CA ILE A 287 17.76 -12.80 7.31
C ILE A 287 18.16 -11.33 7.44
N ASN A 288 17.76 -10.51 6.46
CA ASN A 288 18.05 -9.09 6.42
C ASN A 288 17.00 -8.28 5.65
N SER A 289 16.96 -6.97 5.88
CA SER A 289 16.21 -5.98 5.09
C SER A 289 16.89 -4.61 5.19
N GLY A 290 16.79 -3.78 4.16
CA GLY A 290 17.49 -2.49 4.11
C GLY A 290 16.60 -1.33 3.68
N PHE A 291 16.60 -0.26 4.46
CA PHE A 291 15.94 1.00 4.15
C PHE A 291 16.96 2.12 4.05
N ILE A 292 17.41 2.41 2.83
CA ILE A 292 18.44 3.42 2.56
C ILE A 292 19.69 3.14 3.41
N ASP A 293 19.98 3.93 4.44
CA ASP A 293 21.13 3.84 5.32
C ASP A 293 20.92 2.90 6.52
N ASP A 294 19.68 2.55 6.86
CA ASP A 294 19.31 1.68 7.97
C ASP A 294 19.14 0.21 7.53
N PHE A 295 19.97 -0.69 8.03
CA PHE A 295 19.93 -2.12 7.72
C PHE A 295 19.55 -2.96 8.94
N TYR A 296 18.61 -3.88 8.74
CA TYR A 296 18.10 -4.83 9.72
C TYR A 296 18.71 -6.22 9.51
N PHE A 297 19.09 -6.88 10.61
CA PHE A 297 19.60 -8.25 10.62
C PHE A 297 18.95 -9.06 11.75
N GLN A 298 18.82 -10.37 11.52
CA GLN A 298 18.16 -11.29 12.45
C GLN A 298 18.85 -12.66 12.47
N GLY A 299 18.79 -13.32 13.64
CA GLY A 299 19.09 -14.73 13.85
C GLY A 299 18.17 -15.34 14.91
N GLN A 300 17.95 -16.66 14.89
CA GLN A 300 17.14 -17.31 15.93
C GLN A 300 17.94 -17.45 17.22
N GLU A 301 19.21 -17.81 17.11
CA GLU A 301 20.15 -17.77 18.22
C GLU A 301 20.96 -16.47 18.23
N PHE A 302 21.52 -16.12 19.39
CA PHE A 302 22.40 -14.96 19.54
C PHE A 302 23.61 -15.07 18.59
N SER A 303 24.23 -16.25 18.54
CA SER A 303 25.36 -16.62 17.67
C SER A 303 25.04 -16.40 16.19
N ASP A 304 23.88 -16.85 15.71
CA ASP A 304 23.46 -16.68 14.32
C ASP A 304 23.41 -15.20 13.92
N CYS A 305 22.84 -14.37 14.80
CA CYS A 305 22.74 -12.93 14.57
C CYS A 305 24.12 -12.27 14.59
N VAL A 306 25.04 -12.70 15.47
CA VAL A 306 26.43 -12.22 15.48
C VAL A 306 27.14 -12.56 14.17
N VAL A 307 26.99 -13.78 13.65
CA VAL A 307 27.60 -14.18 12.37
C VAL A 307 27.04 -13.34 11.23
N ASN A 308 25.72 -13.13 11.21
CA ASN A 308 25.06 -12.27 10.22
C ASN A 308 25.61 -10.83 10.25
N VAL A 309 25.72 -10.22 11.44
CA VAL A 309 26.33 -8.90 11.62
C VAL A 309 27.77 -8.89 11.13
N SER A 310 28.57 -9.89 11.48
CA SER A 310 29.98 -9.95 11.09
C SER A 310 30.18 -10.05 9.58
N ASP A 311 29.45 -10.96 8.93
CA ASP A 311 29.49 -11.12 7.49
C ASP A 311 29.01 -9.86 6.76
N SER A 312 28.00 -9.19 7.32
CA SER A 312 27.45 -7.95 6.76
C SER A 312 28.43 -6.79 6.84
N VAL A 313 29.07 -6.58 8.00
CA VAL A 313 30.09 -5.52 8.18
C VAL A 313 31.28 -5.76 7.26
N ARG A 314 31.79 -6.99 7.20
CA ARG A 314 32.89 -7.35 6.30
C ARG A 314 32.54 -7.09 4.84
N LEU A 315 31.34 -7.49 4.42
CA LEU A 315 30.88 -7.25 3.05
C LEU A 315 30.76 -5.76 2.76
N PHE A 316 30.12 -4.98 3.63
CA PHE A 316 29.98 -3.53 3.44
C PHE A 316 31.34 -2.83 3.30
N ILE A 317 32.29 -3.12 4.18
CA ILE A 317 33.62 -2.51 4.13
C ILE A 317 34.37 -2.95 2.86
N SER A 318 34.29 -4.22 2.47
CA SER A 318 34.93 -4.73 1.24
C SER A 318 34.40 -4.08 -0.05
N LEU A 319 33.16 -3.60 -0.02
CA LEU A 319 32.51 -2.91 -1.13
C LEU A 319 32.76 -1.38 -1.12
N GLY A 320 33.57 -0.89 -0.19
CA GLY A 320 33.87 0.54 -0.05
C GLY A 320 32.75 1.35 0.61
N LEU A 321 31.78 0.69 1.26
CA LEU A 321 30.76 1.33 2.08
C LEU A 321 31.33 1.61 3.48
N HIS A 322 30.86 2.68 4.12
CA HIS A 322 31.37 3.12 5.42
C HIS A 322 30.32 2.93 6.52
N VAL A 323 30.64 2.09 7.49
CA VAL A 323 29.72 1.75 8.60
C VAL A 323 29.82 2.82 9.68
N HIS A 324 28.69 3.28 10.20
CA HIS A 324 28.68 4.30 11.25
C HIS A 324 29.08 3.70 12.60
N PRO A 325 30.18 4.13 13.24
CA PRO A 325 30.67 3.50 14.47
C PRO A 325 29.67 3.56 15.63
N ASP A 326 29.05 4.72 15.84
CA ASP A 326 28.23 4.95 17.05
C ASP A 326 26.72 4.72 16.89
N LYS A 327 26.21 4.57 15.66
CA LYS A 327 24.76 4.47 15.42
C LYS A 327 24.26 3.04 15.19
N CYS A 328 25.17 2.11 14.99
CA CYS A 328 24.81 0.70 14.82
C CYS A 328 24.39 0.08 16.16
N ALA A 329 23.39 -0.79 16.13
CA ALA A 329 23.10 -1.71 17.23
C ALA A 329 23.69 -3.08 16.89
N LEU A 330 25.01 -3.22 17.09
CA LEU A 330 25.79 -4.40 16.68
C LEU A 330 25.62 -5.61 17.61
N ILE A 331 25.31 -5.37 18.89
CA ILE A 331 25.09 -6.44 19.87
C ILE A 331 23.66 -6.93 19.68
N PRO A 332 23.44 -8.20 19.29
CA PRO A 332 22.10 -8.70 19.07
C PRO A 332 21.23 -8.63 20.32
N SER A 333 19.99 -8.19 20.14
CA SER A 333 19.00 -8.00 21.21
C SER A 333 17.62 -8.44 20.73
N GLN A 334 16.78 -8.90 21.66
CA GLN A 334 15.37 -9.17 21.39
C GLN A 334 14.50 -7.91 21.45
N GLU A 335 15.09 -6.77 21.79
CA GLU A 335 14.49 -5.44 21.68
C GLU A 335 15.41 -4.51 20.86
N LEU A 336 14.93 -4.01 19.71
CA LEU A 336 15.70 -3.23 18.75
C LEU A 336 14.98 -1.94 18.35
N LEU A 337 15.68 -0.81 18.43
CA LEU A 337 15.24 0.47 17.89
C LEU A 337 15.67 0.59 16.43
N ILE A 338 14.73 0.61 15.49
CA ILE A 338 15.01 0.75 14.06
C ILE A 338 13.88 1.50 13.33
N LEU A 339 14.23 2.34 12.34
CA LEU A 339 13.31 3.24 11.64
C LEU A 339 12.41 4.08 12.58
N GLY A 340 12.93 4.34 13.78
CA GLY A 340 12.26 5.09 14.83
C GLY A 340 11.12 4.36 15.53
N PHE A 341 11.11 3.02 15.51
CA PHE A 341 10.21 2.16 16.28
C PHE A 341 11.01 1.15 17.08
N LEU A 342 10.48 0.79 18.25
CA LEU A 342 11.08 -0.20 19.13
C LEU A 342 10.35 -1.53 18.92
N ILE A 343 11.05 -2.51 18.36
CA ILE A 343 10.54 -3.84 18.06
C ILE A 343 10.96 -4.77 19.20
N ASN A 344 10.03 -5.55 19.73
CA ASN A 344 10.29 -6.56 20.76
C ASN A 344 9.85 -7.94 20.24
N SER A 345 10.81 -8.83 20.00
CA SER A 345 10.58 -10.15 19.41
C SER A 345 10.08 -11.19 20.43
N LEU A 346 10.28 -10.96 21.73
CA LEU A 346 9.73 -11.83 22.79
C LEU A 346 8.22 -11.65 22.93
N LEU A 347 7.79 -10.39 23.09
CA LEU A 347 6.38 -10.03 23.21
C LEU A 347 5.67 -9.98 21.85
N MET A 348 6.43 -10.06 20.74
CA MET A 348 5.92 -9.89 19.38
C MET A 348 5.12 -8.61 19.20
N ILE A 349 5.68 -7.49 19.68
CA ILE A 349 5.08 -6.15 19.58
C ILE A 349 6.04 -5.14 18.95
N VAL A 350 5.46 -4.08 18.39
CA VAL A 350 6.18 -2.85 18.03
C VAL A 350 5.57 -1.67 18.79
N LYS A 351 6.42 -0.80 19.35
CA LYS A 351 6.02 0.37 20.13
C LYS A 351 6.80 1.61 19.71
N LEU A 352 6.27 2.77 20.08
CA LEU A 352 6.99 4.04 19.94
C LEU A 352 8.07 4.17 21.02
N PRO A 353 9.25 4.74 20.71
CA PRO A 353 10.21 5.18 21.72
C PRO A 353 9.59 6.21 22.66
N LEU A 354 10.06 6.26 23.92
CA LEU A 354 9.50 7.13 24.96
C LEU A 354 9.48 8.61 24.54
N GLU A 355 10.57 9.10 23.96
CA GLU A 355 10.66 10.49 23.48
C GLU A 355 9.57 10.83 22.44
N LYS A 356 9.27 9.89 21.52
CA LYS A 356 8.20 10.08 20.54
C LYS A 356 6.82 10.05 21.18
N LYS A 357 6.61 9.21 22.20
CA LYS A 357 5.35 9.13 22.97
C LYS A 357 5.07 10.45 23.69
N VAL A 358 6.06 10.97 24.42
CA VAL A 358 5.97 12.24 25.15
C VAL A 358 5.68 13.38 24.17
N LYS A 359 6.47 13.51 23.10
CA LYS A 359 6.26 14.56 22.10
C LYS A 359 4.86 14.51 21.46
N LEU A 360 4.35 13.31 21.15
CA LEU A 360 3.02 13.17 20.56
C LEU A 360 1.93 13.58 21.56
N ARG A 361 2.05 13.13 22.82
CA ARG A 361 1.14 13.51 23.90
C ARG A 361 1.10 15.03 24.09
N ASP A 362 2.27 15.66 24.13
CA ASP A 362 2.37 17.10 24.36
C ASP A 362 1.77 17.90 23.20
N LEU A 363 1.95 17.44 21.95
CA LEU A 363 1.30 18.04 20.78
C LEU A 363 -0.23 17.91 20.85
N CYS A 364 -0.76 16.77 21.29
CA CYS A 364 -2.20 16.59 21.49
C CYS A 364 -2.73 17.51 22.61
N LEU A 365 -2.01 17.63 23.73
CA LEU A 365 -2.38 18.53 24.83
C LEU A 365 -2.35 20.01 24.40
N GLN A 366 -1.36 20.41 23.60
CA GLN A 366 -1.30 21.76 23.02
C GLN A 366 -2.50 22.03 22.11
N ALA A 367 -2.89 21.07 21.28
CA ALA A 367 -4.07 21.19 20.43
C ALA A 367 -5.37 21.29 21.25
N LEU A 368 -5.50 20.53 22.35
CA LEU A 368 -6.66 20.56 23.22
C LEU A 368 -6.80 21.89 23.99
N ARG A 369 -5.69 22.48 24.44
CA ARG A 369 -5.66 23.73 25.22
C ARG A 369 -5.74 24.98 24.34
N GLY A 370 -5.46 24.86 23.05
CA GLY A 370 -5.35 26.02 22.16
C GLY A 370 -6.72 26.57 21.73
N ASN A 371 -6.99 27.83 22.09
CA ASN A 371 -8.23 28.52 21.69
C ASN A 371 -8.18 29.09 20.26
N LYS A 372 -6.98 29.26 19.69
CA LYS A 372 -6.76 29.75 18.31
C LYS A 372 -5.71 28.87 17.62
N LEU A 373 -6.16 27.78 17.00
CA LEU A 373 -5.29 26.86 16.28
C LEU A 373 -5.18 27.26 14.82
N THR A 374 -3.97 27.28 14.27
CA THR A 374 -3.81 27.40 12.81
C THR A 374 -4.06 26.06 12.14
N ILE A 375 -4.60 26.09 10.92
CA ILE A 375 -4.79 24.88 10.11
C ILE A 375 -3.46 24.14 9.91
N GLN A 376 -2.38 24.88 9.72
CA GLN A 376 -1.01 24.35 9.63
C GLN A 376 -0.60 23.56 10.87
N PHE A 377 -0.85 24.11 12.06
CA PHE A 377 -0.56 23.41 13.31
C PHE A 377 -1.35 22.09 13.42
N VAL A 378 -2.66 22.12 13.15
CA VAL A 378 -3.50 20.90 13.18
C VAL A 378 -3.04 19.87 12.14
N ALA A 379 -2.66 20.30 10.94
CA ALA A 379 -2.06 19.44 9.92
C ALA A 379 -0.76 18.77 10.41
N SER A 380 0.07 19.50 11.17
CA SER A 380 1.29 18.98 11.76
C SER A 380 1.02 17.93 12.86
N VAL A 381 -0.04 18.12 13.65
CA VAL A 381 -0.51 17.17 14.66
C VAL A 381 -0.96 15.89 13.95
N ILE A 382 -1.86 15.99 12.97
CA ILE A 382 -2.36 14.84 12.19
C ILE A 382 -1.20 14.08 11.53
N GLY A 383 -0.27 14.78 10.88
CA GLY A 383 0.89 14.15 10.26
C GLY A 383 1.77 13.40 11.28
N THR A 384 1.83 13.90 12.52
CA THR A 384 2.56 13.24 13.60
C THR A 384 1.81 12.01 14.14
N LEU A 385 0.48 12.09 14.31
CA LEU A 385 -0.37 10.94 14.66
C LEU A 385 -0.27 9.83 13.61
N ILE A 386 -0.38 10.17 12.33
CA ILE A 386 -0.27 9.21 11.22
C ILE A 386 1.12 8.55 11.21
N SER A 387 2.18 9.31 11.48
CA SER A 387 3.53 8.75 11.56
C SER A 387 3.74 7.80 12.75
N ALA A 388 2.87 7.85 13.75
CA ALA A 388 2.93 7.01 14.95
C ALA A 388 2.16 5.69 14.81
N LEU A 389 1.24 5.58 13.84
CA LEU A 389 0.35 4.44 13.64
C LEU A 389 1.04 3.06 13.59
N PRO A 390 2.25 2.87 13.01
CA PRO A 390 2.87 1.56 13.01
C PRO A 390 3.14 0.99 14.41
N GLY A 391 3.22 1.84 15.45
CA GLY A 391 3.43 1.44 16.84
C GLY A 391 2.21 1.63 17.76
N VAL A 392 1.03 1.95 17.20
CA VAL A 392 -0.21 2.20 17.95
C VAL A 392 -1.37 1.49 17.26
N GLU A 393 -1.73 0.30 17.76
CA GLU A 393 -2.67 -0.64 17.12
C GLU A 393 -3.98 0.00 16.66
N PHE A 394 -4.65 0.68 17.58
CA PHE A 394 -5.96 1.31 17.35
C PHE A 394 -5.87 2.79 16.99
N GLY A 395 -4.66 3.34 16.82
CA GLY A 395 -4.48 4.77 16.56
C GLY A 395 -5.19 5.25 15.28
N ARG A 396 -5.44 4.35 14.32
CA ARG A 396 -6.18 4.69 13.10
C ARG A 396 -7.60 5.15 13.39
N LEU A 397 -8.25 4.63 14.45
CA LEU A 397 -9.60 5.02 14.83
C LEU A 397 -9.70 6.48 15.31
N HIS A 398 -8.60 7.12 15.70
CA HIS A 398 -8.64 8.36 16.49
C HIS A 398 -7.95 9.56 15.81
N TYR A 399 -8.23 9.84 14.53
CA TYR A 399 -7.74 11.07 13.91
C TYR A 399 -8.62 11.63 12.79
N ARG A 400 -9.74 10.98 12.48
CA ARG A 400 -10.51 11.28 11.26
C ARG A 400 -11.43 12.48 11.43
N ASN A 401 -11.97 12.69 12.63
CA ASN A 401 -12.74 13.89 12.91
C ASN A 401 -11.82 15.11 12.87
N LEU A 402 -10.60 14.98 13.41
CA LEU A 402 -9.56 16.00 13.29
C LEU A 402 -9.20 16.31 11.82
N GLU A 403 -9.06 15.28 10.98
CA GLU A 403 -8.82 15.44 9.54
C GLU A 403 -10.00 16.12 8.82
N ARG A 404 -11.24 15.77 9.16
CA ARG A 404 -12.46 16.40 8.60
C ARG A 404 -12.54 17.88 8.98
N ASP A 405 -12.29 18.22 10.23
CA ASP A 405 -12.28 19.62 10.69
C ASP A 405 -11.24 20.43 9.91
N LYS A 406 -10.04 19.87 9.71
CA LYS A 406 -8.99 20.50 8.89
C LYS A 406 -9.44 20.69 7.44
N ILE A 407 -10.02 19.67 6.80
CA ILE A 407 -10.50 19.75 5.42
C ILE A 407 -11.58 20.83 5.27
N ASN A 408 -12.55 20.86 6.18
CA ASN A 408 -13.62 21.84 6.19
C ASN A 408 -13.09 23.27 6.40
N ALA A 409 -12.14 23.44 7.33
CA ALA A 409 -11.50 24.72 7.57
C ALA A 409 -10.68 25.20 6.35
N LEU A 410 -9.95 24.30 5.67
CA LEU A 410 -9.23 24.63 4.44
C LEU A 410 -10.18 25.05 3.32
N ALA A 411 -11.30 24.33 3.16
CA ALA A 411 -12.32 24.67 2.16
C ALA A 411 -12.91 26.06 2.39
N ARG A 412 -13.22 26.41 3.65
CA ARG A 412 -13.73 27.75 4.03
C ARG A 412 -12.70 28.86 3.86
N ASN A 413 -11.41 28.55 4.00
CA ASN A 413 -10.31 29.52 3.94
C ASN A 413 -9.54 29.48 2.61
N ASN A 414 -10.14 28.99 1.52
CA ASN A 414 -9.53 28.93 0.18
C ASN A 414 -8.13 28.30 0.16
N GLY A 415 -7.89 27.29 1.00
CA GLY A 415 -6.60 26.60 1.10
C GLY A 415 -5.52 27.33 1.92
N ASN A 416 -5.86 28.42 2.62
CA ASN A 416 -4.91 29.15 3.46
C ASN A 416 -4.58 28.39 4.76
N TYR A 417 -3.43 27.72 4.81
CA TYR A 417 -2.96 27.00 6.00
C TYR A 417 -2.66 27.90 7.21
N ARG A 418 -2.44 29.20 7.01
CA ARG A 418 -2.18 30.15 8.10
C ARG A 418 -3.45 30.64 8.78
N ALA A 419 -4.63 30.36 8.21
CA ALA A 419 -5.90 30.70 8.82
C ALA A 419 -6.14 29.90 10.10
N PHE A 420 -6.99 30.45 10.97
CA PHE A 420 -7.41 29.80 12.21
C PHE A 420 -8.56 28.82 11.96
N MET A 421 -8.64 27.79 12.80
CA MET A 421 -9.71 26.80 12.81
C MET A 421 -10.10 26.41 14.23
N HIS A 422 -11.29 25.82 14.36
CA HIS A 422 -11.80 25.26 15.60
C HIS A 422 -11.92 23.74 15.48
N LEU A 423 -11.79 23.06 16.62
CA LEU A 423 -11.96 21.62 16.72
C LEU A 423 -13.39 21.31 17.16
N SER A 424 -14.03 20.37 16.47
CA SER A 424 -15.28 19.75 16.93
C SER A 424 -15.07 18.95 18.21
N GLU A 425 -16.14 18.75 18.99
CA GLU A 425 -16.08 17.89 20.18
C GLU A 425 -15.62 16.47 19.85
N ALA A 426 -16.04 15.93 18.70
CA ALA A 426 -15.60 14.63 18.23
C ALA A 426 -14.09 14.58 17.93
N ALA A 427 -13.49 15.66 17.43
CA ALA A 427 -12.04 15.76 17.24
C ALA A 427 -11.27 15.92 18.57
N LYS A 428 -11.86 16.66 19.54
CA LYS A 428 -11.30 16.77 20.89
C LYS A 428 -11.27 15.42 21.60
N GLN A 429 -12.34 14.62 21.50
CA GLN A 429 -12.40 13.26 22.04
C GLN A 429 -11.32 12.35 21.42
N GLU A 430 -11.07 12.46 20.11
CA GLU A 430 -9.98 11.73 19.46
C GLU A 430 -8.61 12.14 20.04
N LEU A 431 -8.35 13.43 20.21
CA LEU A 431 -7.10 13.91 20.82
C LEU A 431 -6.95 13.47 22.28
N GLN A 432 -8.03 13.49 23.06
CA GLN A 432 -8.04 12.99 24.44
C GLN A 432 -7.70 11.50 24.49
N TRP A 433 -8.27 10.69 23.60
CA TRP A 433 -7.91 9.28 23.47
C TRP A 433 -6.40 9.11 23.29
N TRP A 434 -5.77 9.89 22.40
CA TRP A 434 -4.31 9.85 22.22
C TRP A 434 -3.56 10.22 23.48
N THR A 435 -3.98 11.26 24.22
CA THR A 435 -3.29 11.68 25.44
C THR A 435 -3.29 10.60 26.53
N THR A 436 -4.37 9.82 26.63
CA THR A 436 -4.53 8.75 27.61
C THR A 436 -3.80 7.47 27.20
N HIS A 437 -3.83 7.11 25.91
CA HIS A 437 -3.39 5.78 25.46
C HIS A 437 -1.95 5.73 24.92
N VAL A 438 -1.41 6.83 24.38
CA VAL A 438 -0.10 6.80 23.67
C VAL A 438 1.06 6.29 24.51
N MET A 439 1.03 6.54 25.83
CA MET A 439 2.13 6.16 26.73
C MET A 439 2.27 4.63 26.85
N HIS A 440 1.15 3.91 26.81
CA HIS A 440 1.10 2.44 26.94
C HIS A 440 0.86 1.73 25.60
N ALA A 441 0.60 2.49 24.54
CA ALA A 441 0.35 1.95 23.21
C ALA A 441 1.51 1.08 22.69
N SER A 442 1.11 -0.03 22.10
CA SER A 442 1.90 -0.92 21.27
C SER A 442 1.01 -1.51 20.17
N ARG A 443 1.61 -2.24 19.23
CA ARG A 443 0.88 -2.99 18.21
C ARG A 443 1.46 -4.39 18.09
N ARG A 444 0.60 -5.40 17.98
CA ARG A 444 1.05 -6.78 17.76
C ARG A 444 1.68 -6.91 16.37
N LEU A 445 2.79 -7.64 16.28
CA LEU A 445 3.44 -7.94 15.01
C LEU A 445 2.64 -8.97 14.21
N ARG A 446 2.03 -9.92 14.91
CA ARG A 446 1.18 -10.97 14.35
C ARG A 446 -0.10 -11.07 15.17
N HIS A 447 -1.23 -11.16 14.48
CA HIS A 447 -2.51 -11.49 15.08
C HIS A 447 -2.72 -13.01 15.05
N PRO A 448 -3.67 -13.56 15.83
CA PRO A 448 -3.97 -14.99 15.80
C PRO A 448 -4.25 -15.50 14.38
N VAL A 449 -4.06 -16.81 14.20
CA VAL A 449 -4.46 -17.49 12.96
C VAL A 449 -5.95 -17.30 12.71
N ILE A 450 -6.34 -17.19 11.44
CA ILE A 450 -7.73 -16.97 11.05
C ILE A 450 -8.57 -18.16 11.54
N SER A 451 -9.50 -17.88 12.45
CA SER A 451 -10.38 -18.89 13.07
C SER A 451 -11.66 -19.08 12.26
N TYR A 452 -12.18 -17.99 11.68
CA TYR A 452 -13.42 -18.01 10.89
C TYR A 452 -13.28 -17.15 9.64
N ILE A 453 -13.88 -17.63 8.54
CA ILE A 453 -14.02 -16.86 7.29
C ILE A 453 -15.51 -16.68 7.03
N PHE A 454 -15.99 -15.43 7.09
CA PHE A 454 -17.37 -15.08 6.78
C PHE A 454 -17.47 -14.38 5.43
N GLN A 455 -18.50 -14.75 4.69
CA GLN A 455 -18.99 -14.05 3.50
C GLN A 455 -20.28 -13.33 3.88
N THR A 456 -20.41 -12.08 3.46
CA THR A 456 -21.59 -11.27 3.75
C THR A 456 -22.07 -10.57 2.50
N ASP A 457 -23.37 -10.28 2.45
CA ASP A 457 -23.99 -9.57 1.34
C ASP A 457 -25.15 -8.70 1.83
N ALA A 458 -25.31 -7.53 1.20
CA ALA A 458 -26.42 -6.62 1.43
C ALA A 458 -27.23 -6.42 0.13
N SER A 459 -28.52 -6.75 0.17
CA SER A 459 -29.46 -6.43 -0.90
C SER A 459 -30.33 -5.23 -0.55
N ASP A 460 -31.24 -4.85 -1.47
CA ASP A 460 -32.29 -3.86 -1.20
C ASP A 460 -33.39 -4.35 -0.25
N LEU A 461 -33.53 -5.67 -0.11
CA LEU A 461 -34.53 -6.30 0.76
C LEU A 461 -33.96 -6.57 2.17
N GLY A 462 -32.78 -7.15 2.24
CA GLY A 462 -32.21 -7.67 3.47
C GLY A 462 -30.71 -7.92 3.40
N TRP A 463 -30.23 -8.74 4.32
CA TRP A 463 -28.83 -9.09 4.48
C TRP A 463 -28.65 -10.59 4.67
N GLY A 464 -27.49 -11.09 4.22
CA GLY A 464 -27.13 -12.50 4.29
C GLY A 464 -25.71 -12.67 4.80
N VAL A 465 -25.50 -13.70 5.63
CA VAL A 465 -24.19 -14.05 6.20
C VAL A 465 -24.01 -15.56 6.15
N THR A 466 -22.83 -15.99 5.73
CA THR A 466 -22.42 -17.41 5.77
C THR A 466 -20.96 -17.54 6.19
N CYS A 467 -20.63 -18.61 6.88
CA CYS A 467 -19.26 -18.92 7.28
C CYS A 467 -18.69 -20.06 6.42
N THR A 468 -17.67 -19.78 5.62
CA THR A 468 -17.02 -20.78 4.76
C THR A 468 -16.31 -21.86 5.58
N THR A 469 -15.74 -21.50 6.74
CA THR A 469 -15.05 -22.43 7.65
C THR A 469 -16.01 -23.30 8.47
N ASN A 470 -17.26 -22.88 8.61
CA ASN A 470 -18.31 -23.67 9.27
C ASN A 470 -19.67 -23.38 8.61
N PRO A 471 -20.06 -24.14 7.58
CA PRO A 471 -21.30 -23.88 6.83
C PRO A 471 -22.59 -23.88 7.65
N GLN A 472 -22.58 -24.40 8.88
CA GLN A 472 -23.73 -24.33 9.79
C GLN A 472 -23.96 -22.92 10.35
N LEU A 473 -22.95 -22.06 10.33
CA LEU A 473 -23.05 -20.67 10.76
C LEU A 473 -23.55 -19.80 9.61
N GLN A 474 -24.86 -19.79 9.43
CA GLN A 474 -25.57 -18.96 8.46
C GLN A 474 -26.66 -18.15 9.15
N SER A 475 -26.89 -16.95 8.67
CA SER A 475 -28.00 -16.11 9.12
C SER A 475 -28.42 -15.15 8.03
N GLN A 476 -29.67 -14.74 8.08
CA GLN A 476 -30.24 -13.76 7.18
C GLN A 476 -31.30 -12.94 7.92
N GLY A 477 -31.64 -11.78 7.37
CA GLY A 477 -32.71 -10.94 7.91
C GLY A 477 -33.06 -9.79 6.99
N LEU A 478 -34.15 -9.10 7.32
CA LEU A 478 -34.63 -7.96 6.55
C LEU A 478 -34.13 -6.63 7.12
N TRP A 479 -34.06 -5.62 6.26
CA TRP A 479 -33.75 -4.26 6.68
C TRP A 479 -34.98 -3.57 7.29
N THR A 480 -34.76 -2.84 8.39
CA THR A 480 -35.76 -1.89 8.91
C THR A 480 -36.02 -0.76 7.90
N SER A 481 -37.16 -0.08 8.01
CA SER A 481 -37.50 1.06 7.15
C SER A 481 -36.39 2.12 7.13
N GLU A 482 -35.76 2.39 8.27
CA GLU A 482 -34.62 3.30 8.38
C GLU A 482 -33.38 2.75 7.67
N GLN A 483 -33.04 1.47 7.88
CA GLN A 483 -31.84 0.85 7.29
C GLN A 483 -31.93 0.75 5.76
N ARG A 484 -33.12 0.56 5.18
CA ARG A 484 -33.33 0.55 3.72
C ARG A 484 -32.94 1.87 3.06
N THR A 485 -33.07 2.99 3.77
CA THR A 485 -32.68 4.32 3.25
C THR A 485 -31.16 4.52 3.21
N LEU A 486 -30.39 3.66 3.90
CA LEU A 486 -28.93 3.77 3.93
C LEU A 486 -28.34 3.42 2.57
N HIS A 487 -27.29 4.17 2.20
CA HIS A 487 -26.51 3.88 1.00
C HIS A 487 -25.95 2.45 1.06
N ILE A 488 -25.90 1.76 -0.08
CA ILE A 488 -25.46 0.35 -0.18
C ILE A 488 -24.13 0.09 0.56
N ASN A 489 -23.08 0.88 0.32
CA ASN A 489 -21.80 0.76 1.05
C ASN A 489 -21.92 0.80 2.59
N VAL A 490 -22.91 1.52 3.13
CA VAL A 490 -23.19 1.57 4.57
C VAL A 490 -23.87 0.27 5.00
N ARG A 491 -24.86 -0.21 4.24
CA ARG A 491 -25.53 -1.50 4.46
C ARG A 491 -24.52 -2.65 4.45
N GLU A 492 -23.61 -2.69 3.49
CA GLU A 492 -22.52 -3.69 3.40
C GLU A 492 -21.67 -3.77 4.67
N LEU A 493 -21.22 -2.61 5.18
CA LEU A 493 -20.51 -2.56 6.47
C LEU A 493 -21.41 -2.95 7.63
N TYR A 494 -22.69 -2.61 7.56
CA TYR A 494 -23.65 -2.94 8.62
C TYR A 494 -23.91 -4.44 8.71
N VAL A 495 -23.90 -5.19 7.60
CA VAL A 495 -23.99 -6.66 7.63
C VAL A 495 -22.80 -7.27 8.36
N VAL A 496 -21.60 -6.72 8.18
CA VAL A 496 -20.41 -7.14 8.94
C VAL A 496 -20.61 -6.91 10.45
N PHE A 497 -21.18 -5.77 10.84
CA PHE A 497 -21.51 -5.52 12.25
C PHE A 497 -22.56 -6.51 12.78
N ILE A 498 -23.62 -6.79 12.01
CA ILE A 498 -24.64 -7.78 12.35
C ILE A 498 -24.01 -9.17 12.54
N CYS A 499 -23.18 -9.61 11.60
CA CYS A 499 -22.46 -10.88 11.66
C CYS A 499 -21.68 -11.02 12.98
N LEU A 500 -20.96 -9.97 13.38
CA LEU A 500 -20.21 -9.95 14.64
C LEU A 500 -21.14 -10.07 15.85
N THR A 501 -22.25 -9.34 15.87
CA THR A 501 -23.21 -9.40 16.99
C THR A 501 -23.91 -10.74 17.13
N ILE A 502 -24.20 -11.42 16.01
CA ILE A 502 -24.88 -12.72 16.00
C ILE A 502 -23.92 -13.83 16.44
N PHE A 503 -22.72 -13.86 15.88
CA PHE A 503 -21.79 -15.00 16.04
C PHE A 503 -20.65 -14.77 17.04
N GLY A 504 -20.59 -13.59 17.66
CA GLY A 504 -19.41 -13.12 18.39
C GLY A 504 -19.54 -12.97 19.90
N MET A 505 -20.72 -13.20 20.51
CA MET A 505 -20.89 -13.01 21.96
C MET A 505 -20.19 -14.07 22.84
N GLU A 506 -19.72 -15.19 22.28
CA GLU A 506 -19.10 -16.29 23.03
C GLU A 506 -17.61 -16.51 22.71
N LYS A 507 -17.02 -15.71 21.80
CA LYS A 507 -15.68 -15.94 21.26
C LYS A 507 -14.73 -14.82 21.67
N SER A 508 -13.68 -15.16 22.42
CA SER A 508 -12.58 -14.24 22.74
C SER A 508 -11.27 -14.72 22.11
N ASP A 509 -10.36 -13.79 21.80
CA ASP A 509 -9.04 -14.06 21.23
C ASP A 509 -9.03 -14.76 19.85
N VAL A 510 -10.05 -14.46 19.02
CA VAL A 510 -10.18 -15.01 17.66
C VAL A 510 -9.85 -13.99 16.58
N HIS A 511 -9.40 -14.48 15.43
CA HIS A 511 -9.25 -13.68 14.22
C HIS A 511 -10.32 -14.07 13.21
N ILE A 512 -11.18 -13.12 12.85
CA ILE A 512 -12.24 -13.29 11.86
C ILE A 512 -11.84 -12.59 10.56
N LYS A 513 -11.86 -13.34 9.45
CA LYS A 513 -11.68 -12.79 8.10
C LYS A 513 -13.05 -12.63 7.44
N PHE A 514 -13.30 -11.46 6.86
CA PHE A 514 -14.46 -11.19 6.03
C PHE A 514 -14.06 -11.24 4.55
N GLU A 515 -14.84 -11.95 3.73
CA GLU A 515 -14.73 -11.97 2.28
C GLU A 515 -15.94 -11.24 1.69
N LEU A 516 -15.67 -10.08 1.10
CA LEU A 516 -16.68 -9.10 0.72
C LEU A 516 -16.55 -8.76 -0.76
N ASP A 517 -17.66 -8.53 -1.43
CA ASP A 517 -17.70 -8.02 -2.80
C ASP A 517 -17.74 -6.48 -2.89
N ASN A 518 -17.84 -5.81 -1.74
CA ASN A 518 -17.78 -4.36 -1.67
C ASN A 518 -16.39 -3.84 -1.29
N MET A 519 -15.69 -3.21 -2.24
CA MET A 519 -14.36 -2.65 -2.00
C MET A 519 -14.32 -1.50 -0.99
N THR A 520 -15.42 -0.77 -0.81
CA THR A 520 -15.52 0.27 0.23
C THR A 520 -15.54 -0.37 1.61
N ALA A 521 -16.33 -1.43 1.80
CA ALA A 521 -16.41 -2.15 3.06
C ALA A 521 -15.04 -2.76 3.43
N VAL A 522 -14.38 -3.44 2.49
CA VAL A 522 -13.01 -3.98 2.67
C VAL A 522 -12.04 -2.89 3.13
N SER A 523 -12.05 -1.75 2.44
CA SER A 523 -11.18 -0.62 2.75
C SER A 523 -11.44 -0.05 4.15
N TYR A 524 -12.72 0.13 4.51
CA TYR A 524 -13.12 0.67 5.80
C TYR A 524 -12.80 -0.27 6.97
N ILE A 525 -12.92 -1.59 6.81
CA ILE A 525 -12.56 -2.55 7.86
C ILE A 525 -11.03 -2.53 8.06
N ASN A 526 -10.25 -2.76 7.01
CA ASN A 526 -8.79 -2.89 7.11
C ASN A 526 -8.07 -1.59 7.50
N HIS A 527 -8.66 -0.44 7.17
CA HIS A 527 -8.12 0.86 7.59
C HIS A 527 -8.75 1.38 8.89
N MET A 528 -9.70 0.65 9.48
CA MET A 528 -10.44 1.06 10.68
C MET A 528 -11.26 2.34 10.49
N GLY A 529 -11.83 2.57 9.30
CA GLY A 529 -12.68 3.71 8.95
C GLY A 529 -12.19 4.54 7.76
N GLY A 530 -12.82 5.69 7.51
CA GLY A 530 -12.49 6.57 6.37
C GLY A 530 -13.04 8.00 6.48
N CYS A 531 -12.37 8.95 5.81
CA CYS A 531 -12.79 10.37 5.85
C CYS A 531 -13.85 10.74 4.80
N ARG A 532 -14.14 9.86 3.83
CA ARG A 532 -15.00 10.17 2.68
C ARG A 532 -16.49 10.11 2.97
N SER A 533 -16.93 9.06 3.65
CA SER A 533 -18.31 8.89 4.10
C SER A 533 -18.34 8.81 5.61
N SER A 534 -19.01 9.78 6.24
CA SER A 534 -19.23 9.82 7.69
C SER A 534 -20.07 8.62 8.14
N ALA A 535 -21.13 8.29 7.39
CA ALA A 535 -21.99 7.15 7.70
C ALA A 535 -21.22 5.81 7.71
N CYS A 536 -20.37 5.56 6.70
CA CYS A 536 -19.52 4.36 6.67
C CYS A 536 -18.52 4.35 7.83
N ASP A 537 -17.97 5.52 8.21
CA ASP A 537 -16.98 5.62 9.30
C ASP A 537 -17.62 5.35 10.66
N THR A 538 -18.85 5.82 10.87
CA THR A 538 -19.64 5.52 12.06
C THR A 538 -19.83 4.02 12.22
N VAL A 539 -20.21 3.30 11.16
CA VAL A 539 -20.36 1.84 11.21
C VAL A 539 -19.01 1.14 11.43
N ALA A 540 -17.95 1.56 10.74
CA ALA A 540 -16.61 1.00 10.94
C ALA A 540 -16.10 1.18 12.37
N ARG A 541 -16.37 2.33 13.01
CA ARG A 541 -16.07 2.55 14.43
C ARG A 541 -16.89 1.65 15.34
N LYS A 542 -18.17 1.41 15.05
CA LYS A 542 -19.00 0.46 15.79
C LYS A 542 -18.44 -0.97 15.71
N ILE A 543 -18.08 -1.41 14.50
CA ILE A 543 -17.41 -2.71 14.27
C ILE A 543 -16.18 -2.83 15.15
N TRP A 544 -15.25 -1.87 15.06
CA TRP A 544 -14.00 -1.96 15.81
C TRP A 544 -14.17 -1.77 17.31
N ALA A 545 -15.08 -0.91 17.78
CA ALA A 545 -15.39 -0.77 19.20
C ALA A 545 -15.89 -2.09 19.78
N TRP A 546 -16.80 -2.76 19.06
CA TRP A 546 -17.31 -4.07 19.45
C TRP A 546 -16.20 -5.14 19.40
N CYS A 547 -15.34 -5.14 18.37
CA CYS A 547 -14.21 -6.07 18.28
C CYS A 547 -13.21 -5.88 19.44
N ILE A 548 -12.90 -4.64 19.80
CA ILE A 548 -12.00 -4.32 20.92
C ILE A 548 -12.58 -4.81 22.24
N SER A 549 -13.89 -4.60 22.49
CA SER A 549 -14.52 -5.03 23.75
C SER A 549 -14.61 -6.55 23.90
N HIS A 550 -14.53 -7.32 22.81
CA HIS A 550 -14.58 -8.79 22.81
C HIS A 550 -13.20 -9.44 22.55
N ASN A 551 -12.12 -8.65 22.46
CA ASN A 551 -10.79 -9.12 22.07
C ASN A 551 -10.80 -9.94 20.76
N ILE A 552 -11.47 -9.41 19.73
CA ILE A 552 -11.54 -10.01 18.39
C ILE A 552 -10.73 -9.17 17.42
N TRP A 553 -9.93 -9.82 16.58
CA TRP A 553 -9.26 -9.16 15.45
C TRP A 553 -10.02 -9.44 14.15
N VAL A 554 -10.22 -8.41 13.33
CA VAL A 554 -10.91 -8.53 12.05
C VAL A 554 -10.03 -8.09 10.89
N THR A 555 -10.12 -8.84 9.78
CA THR A 555 -9.57 -8.43 8.49
C THR A 555 -10.61 -8.64 7.40
N ALA A 556 -10.48 -7.92 6.28
CA ALA A 556 -11.36 -8.07 5.13
C ALA A 556 -10.57 -8.29 3.85
N ASN A 557 -11.08 -9.14 2.96
CA ASN A 557 -10.54 -9.39 1.63
C ASN A 557 -11.65 -9.26 0.57
N TYR A 558 -11.27 -8.82 -0.62
CA TYR A 558 -12.20 -8.74 -1.75
C TYR A 558 -12.43 -10.11 -2.38
N ILE A 559 -13.68 -10.41 -2.72
CA ILE A 559 -14.08 -11.49 -3.62
C ILE A 559 -14.99 -10.92 -4.73
N PRO A 560 -14.95 -11.44 -5.96
CA PRO A 560 -15.94 -11.05 -6.97
C PRO A 560 -17.36 -11.45 -6.54
N GLY A 561 -18.36 -10.61 -6.82
CA GLY A 561 -19.77 -10.89 -6.53
C GLY A 561 -20.27 -12.26 -7.02
N PRO A 562 -19.91 -12.73 -8.23
CA PRO A 562 -20.27 -14.08 -8.70
C PRO A 562 -19.73 -15.22 -7.83
N SER A 563 -18.75 -14.97 -6.96
CA SER A 563 -18.22 -15.92 -5.99
C SER A 563 -18.92 -15.84 -4.63
N ASN A 564 -19.78 -14.84 -4.39
CA ASN A 564 -20.49 -14.60 -3.13
C ASN A 564 -21.93 -15.17 -3.14
N VAL A 565 -22.15 -16.30 -3.82
CA VAL A 565 -23.49 -16.80 -4.19
C VAL A 565 -24.38 -17.10 -2.98
N VAL A 566 -23.80 -17.66 -1.92
CA VAL A 566 -24.59 -18.09 -0.75
C VAL A 566 -25.07 -16.87 0.04
N ALA A 567 -24.19 -15.91 0.33
CA ALA A 567 -24.57 -14.70 1.04
C ALA A 567 -25.55 -13.85 0.22
N ASP A 568 -25.36 -13.71 -1.10
CA ASP A 568 -26.30 -13.02 -2.00
C ASP A 568 -27.66 -13.72 -2.06
N SER A 569 -27.68 -15.05 -2.11
CA SER A 569 -28.95 -15.79 -2.03
C SER A 569 -29.66 -15.56 -0.70
N LEU A 570 -28.95 -15.51 0.42
CA LEU A 570 -29.52 -15.27 1.75
C LEU A 570 -30.03 -13.83 1.90
N SER A 571 -29.34 -12.84 1.32
CA SER A 571 -29.73 -11.44 1.39
C SER A 571 -31.00 -11.12 0.59
N ARG A 572 -31.34 -11.95 -0.40
CA ARG A 572 -32.51 -11.77 -1.28
C ARG A 572 -33.70 -12.67 -0.95
N LYS A 573 -33.50 -13.77 -0.20
CA LYS A 573 -34.56 -14.72 0.14
C LYS A 573 -35.40 -14.22 1.32
N HIS A 574 -36.69 -14.07 1.09
CA HIS A 574 -37.66 -13.78 2.14
C HIS A 574 -38.24 -15.09 2.68
N LEU A 575 -37.92 -15.44 3.93
CA LEU A 575 -38.63 -16.51 4.64
C LEU A 575 -39.76 -15.87 5.45
N SER A 576 -40.94 -15.73 4.83
CA SER A 576 -42.14 -15.16 5.50
C SER A 576 -42.57 -15.94 6.72
N ASP A 577 -42.27 -17.25 6.73
CA ASP A 577 -42.81 -18.20 7.70
C ASP A 577 -42.06 -18.15 9.04
N HIS A 578 -41.14 -17.21 9.22
CA HIS A 578 -40.33 -17.03 10.42
C HIS A 578 -40.47 -15.65 11.08
N GLU A 579 -41.26 -14.72 10.52
CA GLU A 579 -41.53 -13.41 11.11
C GLU A 579 -42.86 -13.40 11.88
N TRP A 580 -42.84 -13.99 13.09
CA TRP A 580 -44.03 -14.05 13.96
C TRP A 580 -43.96 -12.96 15.03
N GLN A 581 -45.04 -12.23 15.21
CA GLN A 581 -45.23 -11.35 16.36
C GLN A 581 -46.56 -11.66 17.02
N LEU A 582 -46.62 -11.49 18.34
CA LEU A 582 -47.89 -11.46 19.04
C LEU A 582 -48.76 -10.36 18.43
N ASN A 583 -50.07 -10.58 18.37
CA ASN A 583 -50.97 -9.53 17.94
C ASN A 583 -50.79 -8.29 18.86
N THR A 584 -50.60 -7.12 18.28
CA THR A 584 -50.23 -5.88 19.00
C THR A 584 -51.25 -5.52 20.07
N ASP A 585 -52.54 -5.72 19.81
CA ASP A 585 -53.61 -5.46 20.79
C ASP A 585 -53.55 -6.43 21.96
N ILE A 586 -53.27 -7.71 21.68
CA ILE A 586 -53.06 -8.73 22.70
C ILE A 586 -51.82 -8.40 23.52
N PHE A 587 -50.71 -8.04 22.89
CA PHE A 587 -49.48 -7.67 23.56
C PHE A 587 -49.66 -6.43 24.45
N HIS A 588 -50.38 -5.40 23.98
CA HIS A 588 -50.72 -4.22 24.80
C HIS A 588 -51.61 -4.56 25.99
N LYS A 589 -52.58 -5.48 25.83
CA LYS A 589 -53.39 -5.97 26.95
C LYS A 589 -52.55 -6.75 27.96
N LEU A 590 -51.62 -7.59 27.48
CA LEU A 590 -50.70 -8.35 28.32
C LEU A 590 -49.71 -7.44 29.06
N SER A 591 -49.15 -6.43 28.40
CA SER A 591 -48.18 -5.49 29.01
C SER A 591 -48.81 -4.51 30.00
N LYS A 592 -50.14 -4.35 29.99
CA LYS A 592 -50.89 -3.67 31.06
C LYS A 592 -51.17 -4.58 32.27
N LYS A 593 -51.19 -5.90 32.08
CA LYS A 593 -51.60 -6.89 33.09
C LYS A 593 -50.40 -7.56 33.79
N PHE A 594 -49.26 -7.63 33.13
CA PHE A 594 -48.03 -8.28 33.62
C PHE A 594 -46.87 -7.27 33.67
N PRO A 595 -45.84 -7.50 34.52
CA PRO A 595 -44.65 -6.65 34.56
C PRO A 595 -43.93 -6.61 33.21
N LYS A 596 -43.15 -5.53 33.00
CA LYS A 596 -42.53 -5.18 31.71
C LYS A 596 -41.75 -6.37 31.11
N PHE A 597 -42.17 -6.83 29.93
CA PHE A 597 -41.49 -7.92 29.22
C PHE A 597 -40.07 -7.52 28.82
N SER A 598 -39.09 -8.32 29.21
CA SER A 598 -37.66 -8.08 28.93
C SER A 598 -37.16 -8.78 27.66
N ILE A 599 -37.90 -9.79 27.17
CA ILE A 599 -37.53 -10.61 26.01
C ILE A 599 -38.79 -10.86 25.17
N ASP A 600 -38.68 -10.72 23.85
CA ASP A 600 -39.70 -11.04 22.86
C ASP A 600 -39.27 -12.26 22.05
N LEU A 601 -39.85 -13.42 22.36
CA LEU A 601 -39.46 -14.70 21.74
C LEU A 601 -40.13 -14.81 20.37
N PHE A 602 -39.37 -15.19 19.34
CA PHE A 602 -39.81 -15.28 17.93
C PHE A 602 -39.97 -13.95 17.18
N ALA A 603 -39.76 -12.81 17.85
CA ALA A 603 -39.69 -11.53 17.19
C ALA A 603 -38.27 -11.22 16.66
N SER A 604 -38.19 -10.92 15.37
CA SER A 604 -37.08 -10.22 14.73
C SER A 604 -36.98 -8.75 15.18
N LEU A 605 -35.93 -8.06 14.75
CA LEU A 605 -35.80 -6.60 14.93
C LEU A 605 -36.99 -5.81 14.32
N LEU A 606 -37.71 -6.37 13.35
CA LEU A 606 -38.82 -5.70 12.67
C LEU A 606 -40.14 -5.75 13.42
N ASN A 607 -40.37 -6.81 14.18
CA ASN A 607 -41.68 -7.14 14.74
C ASN A 607 -41.62 -7.32 16.26
N ARG A 608 -40.51 -6.91 16.90
CA ARG A 608 -40.39 -6.83 18.36
C ARG A 608 -41.36 -5.79 18.91
N GLN A 609 -42.04 -6.15 19.99
CA GLN A 609 -43.00 -5.30 20.69
C GLN A 609 -42.52 -4.92 22.09
N SER A 610 -41.47 -5.56 22.61
CA SER A 610 -40.83 -5.17 23.87
C SER A 610 -39.99 -3.89 23.72
N HIS A 611 -40.36 -2.83 24.44
CA HIS A 611 -39.57 -1.61 24.59
C HIS A 611 -38.63 -1.69 25.80
N SER A 612 -37.51 -2.38 25.65
CA SER A 612 -36.29 -2.00 26.38
C SER A 612 -35.50 -1.06 25.46
N GLU A 613 -35.34 0.20 25.88
CA GLU A 613 -34.30 1.06 25.32
C GLU A 613 -32.97 0.37 25.62
N MET A 614 -32.35 -0.22 24.60
CA MET A 614 -30.96 -0.65 24.69
C MET A 614 -30.09 0.60 24.63
N SER A 615 -29.91 1.26 25.77
CA SER A 615 -28.64 1.93 26.02
C SER A 615 -27.54 0.86 25.93
N GLY A 616 -26.47 1.16 25.19
CA GLY A 616 -25.48 0.19 24.72
C GLY A 616 -24.56 -0.44 25.77
N GLU A 617 -25.04 -0.73 26.98
CA GLU A 617 -24.21 -1.22 28.09
C GLU A 617 -24.63 -2.57 28.70
N ASN A 618 -25.71 -3.23 28.30
CA ASN A 618 -26.05 -4.56 28.86
C ASN A 618 -26.56 -5.57 27.81
N LEU A 619 -25.62 -6.26 27.17
CA LEU A 619 -25.82 -7.56 26.52
C LEU A 619 -25.32 -8.71 27.42
N SER A 620 -25.41 -8.53 28.74
CA SER A 620 -25.15 -9.57 29.72
C SER A 620 -26.40 -10.44 29.86
N ARG A 621 -26.34 -11.71 29.46
CA ARG A 621 -27.30 -12.71 30.00
C ARG A 621 -27.19 -12.67 31.55
N PRO A 622 -28.30 -12.78 32.31
CA PRO A 622 -28.19 -13.10 33.72
C PRO A 622 -27.50 -14.45 33.86
N SER A 623 -26.54 -14.53 34.76
CA SER A 623 -25.84 -15.75 35.13
C SER A 623 -26.81 -16.90 35.39
N ARG A 624 -26.54 -18.07 34.79
CA ARG A 624 -27.16 -19.35 35.15
C ARG A 624 -26.89 -19.67 36.62
N ARG A 625 -27.79 -19.28 37.52
CA ARG A 625 -28.14 -20.09 38.69
C ARG A 625 -29.66 -20.04 38.86
N GLY A 626 -30.28 -21.20 38.67
CA GLY A 626 -31.66 -21.46 39.10
C GLY A 626 -32.75 -21.16 38.08
N PHE A 627 -32.80 -21.88 36.95
CA PHE A 627 -34.07 -22.19 36.29
C PHE A 627 -33.93 -23.54 35.56
N THR A 628 -34.61 -24.56 36.09
CA THR A 628 -34.77 -25.89 35.50
C THR A 628 -35.97 -25.86 34.56
N GLY A 629 -35.72 -25.86 33.25
CA GLY A 629 -36.75 -25.97 32.20
C GLY A 629 -36.10 -26.42 30.89
N PRO A 630 -36.81 -27.18 30.03
CA PRO A 630 -36.22 -27.91 28.92
C PRO A 630 -35.63 -26.96 27.86
N CYS A 631 -34.44 -27.32 27.40
CA CYS A 631 -33.72 -26.67 26.32
C CYS A 631 -34.07 -27.34 24.97
N MET A 632 -34.10 -26.54 23.89
CA MET A 632 -34.01 -26.84 22.43
C MET A 632 -35.10 -26.04 21.66
N ALA A 633 -34.86 -25.50 20.44
CA ALA A 633 -34.23 -26.16 19.29
C ALA A 633 -33.59 -25.21 18.25
N HIS A 634 -32.69 -25.81 17.48
CA HIS A 634 -32.17 -25.36 16.18
C HIS A 634 -33.28 -25.25 15.12
N THR A 635 -33.18 -24.27 14.21
CA THR A 635 -34.19 -23.98 13.17
C THR A 635 -34.11 -24.86 11.91
N ASN A 636 -33.29 -25.91 11.87
CA ASN A 636 -33.20 -26.79 10.71
C ASN A 636 -33.48 -28.24 11.11
N MET A 637 -34.73 -28.68 11.04
CA MET A 637 -35.13 -30.09 10.80
C MET A 637 -36.65 -30.17 10.53
N VAL A 638 -37.04 -30.16 9.26
CA VAL A 638 -38.21 -30.89 8.76
C VAL A 638 -37.83 -31.48 7.39
N PRO A 639 -37.93 -32.81 7.19
CA PRO A 639 -37.75 -33.41 5.87
C PRO A 639 -39.07 -33.32 5.09
N SER A 640 -39.03 -32.92 3.82
CA SER A 640 -40.17 -33.10 2.91
C SER A 640 -39.94 -34.29 1.99
N SER A 641 -40.64 -35.37 2.31
CA SER A 641 -40.86 -36.53 1.44
C SER A 641 -41.90 -36.23 0.34
N SER A 642 -41.73 -36.92 -0.76
CA SER A 642 -42.50 -37.05 -2.01
C SER A 642 -44.01 -37.30 -1.88
N THR A 643 -44.80 -36.83 -2.87
CA THR A 643 -45.69 -37.64 -3.77
C THR A 643 -46.34 -36.78 -4.88
N ASP A 644 -46.14 -37.23 -6.14
CA ASP A 644 -46.90 -37.25 -7.42
C ASP A 644 -48.25 -36.48 -7.57
N ALA A 645 -48.77 -36.07 -8.76
CA ALA A 645 -48.73 -36.67 -10.11
C ALA A 645 -49.20 -35.71 -11.25
N HIS A 646 -48.93 -36.14 -12.51
CA HIS A 646 -49.54 -35.79 -13.83
C HIS A 646 -49.11 -34.45 -14.50
N SER A 647 -48.81 -34.33 -15.80
CA SER A 647 -49.16 -35.13 -17.00
C SER A 647 -48.29 -34.79 -18.23
N ALA A 648 -48.06 -35.83 -19.05
CA ALA A 648 -47.99 -35.87 -20.53
C ALA A 648 -46.89 -35.17 -21.36
N ALA A 649 -46.33 -36.00 -22.23
CA ALA A 649 -45.34 -35.75 -23.28
C ALA A 649 -45.91 -35.08 -24.55
N LYS A 650 -45.04 -34.43 -25.33
CA LYS A 650 -44.75 -34.79 -26.74
C LYS A 650 -43.59 -33.95 -27.32
N ALA A 651 -42.74 -34.65 -28.06
CA ALA A 651 -41.61 -34.13 -28.83
C ALA A 651 -42.04 -33.76 -30.28
N VAL A 652 -41.09 -33.17 -31.03
CA VAL A 652 -40.73 -33.43 -32.46
C VAL A 652 -40.59 -32.18 -33.36
N VAL A 653 -39.31 -31.93 -33.72
CA VAL A 653 -38.70 -31.66 -35.05
C VAL A 653 -39.00 -30.35 -35.80
N VAL A 654 -37.92 -29.66 -36.21
CA VAL A 654 -37.67 -29.22 -37.61
C VAL A 654 -36.16 -29.16 -37.91
N ASP A 655 -35.75 -29.79 -39.00
CA ASP A 655 -34.63 -29.43 -39.90
C ASP A 655 -35.03 -29.99 -41.30
N PRO A 656 -34.37 -29.74 -42.45
CA PRO A 656 -33.57 -28.60 -42.95
C PRO A 656 -34.09 -28.09 -44.32
N SER A 657 -33.53 -27.01 -44.86
CA SER A 657 -33.28 -26.93 -46.31
C SER A 657 -32.21 -25.92 -46.70
N SER A 658 -31.31 -26.42 -47.54
CA SER A 658 -30.04 -25.93 -48.08
C SER A 658 -30.15 -25.12 -49.38
N GLY A 659 -29.04 -24.45 -49.73
CA GLY A 659 -28.62 -24.19 -51.13
C GLY A 659 -27.74 -22.93 -51.19
N LEU A 660 -26.49 -22.86 -51.66
CA LEU A 660 -25.62 -23.56 -52.64
C LEU A 660 -25.08 -22.50 -53.64
N ILE A 661 -23.80 -22.68 -54.00
CA ILE A 661 -23.10 -22.30 -55.27
C ILE A 661 -22.05 -21.16 -55.24
N GLU A 662 -20.92 -21.54 -55.86
CA GLU A 662 -19.58 -20.97 -55.96
C GLU A 662 -19.38 -19.99 -57.15
N THR A 663 -18.34 -19.14 -57.03
CA THR A 663 -17.31 -18.61 -58.00
C THR A 663 -17.67 -18.32 -59.49
N PRO A 664 -17.08 -17.33 -60.23
CA PRO A 664 -15.61 -17.21 -60.44
C PRO A 664 -14.94 -15.85 -60.89
N ILE A 665 -13.61 -15.78 -60.69
CA ILE A 665 -12.45 -15.41 -61.56
C ILE A 665 -12.34 -14.06 -62.36
N ARG A 666 -11.26 -13.32 -62.02
CA ARG A 666 -10.29 -12.42 -62.76
C ARG A 666 -10.68 -11.60 -64.01
N GLN A 667 -10.29 -10.31 -64.02
CA GLN A 667 -9.11 -9.71 -64.70
C GLN A 667 -9.07 -8.18 -64.42
N GLY A 668 -7.93 -7.61 -64.00
CA GLY A 668 -7.18 -6.64 -64.82
C GLY A 668 -6.55 -5.53 -63.96
N SER A 669 -5.27 -5.24 -64.21
CA SER A 669 -4.31 -4.44 -63.42
C SER A 669 -4.44 -2.92 -63.55
N GLN A 670 -4.02 -2.15 -62.52
CA GLN A 670 -3.00 -1.08 -62.65
C GLN A 670 -2.52 -0.55 -61.29
N HIS A 671 -1.21 -0.27 -61.22
CA HIS A 671 -0.46 0.20 -60.07
C HIS A 671 -0.87 1.61 -59.61
N ALA A 672 -1.14 1.77 -58.30
CA ALA A 672 -0.91 3.03 -57.60
C ALA A 672 -0.63 2.79 -56.10
N ARG A 673 0.61 3.08 -55.69
CA ARG A 673 1.14 3.29 -54.33
C ARG A 673 0.39 2.62 -53.16
N LYS A 674 0.97 1.55 -52.61
CA LYS A 674 0.67 1.09 -51.23
C LYS A 674 1.02 2.22 -50.25
N ALA A 675 0.03 3.01 -49.87
CA ALA A 675 0.06 3.74 -48.61
C ALA A 675 -0.22 2.71 -47.50
N GLU A 676 0.79 2.38 -46.70
CA GLU A 676 0.54 1.75 -45.41
C GLU A 676 -0.41 2.65 -44.62
N VAL A 677 -1.61 2.15 -44.33
CA VAL A 677 -2.59 2.87 -43.54
C VAL A 677 -2.05 2.98 -42.11
N ASP A 678 -1.44 4.12 -41.78
CA ASP A 678 -1.12 4.53 -40.42
C ASP A 678 -2.42 4.47 -39.60
N GLY A 679 -2.44 3.67 -38.54
CA GLY A 679 -3.66 3.46 -37.75
C GLY A 679 -4.12 4.71 -36.99
N MET A 680 -3.28 5.74 -36.89
CA MET A 680 -3.63 7.03 -36.30
C MET A 680 -4.08 8.08 -37.34
N SER A 681 -4.11 7.73 -38.63
CA SER A 681 -4.54 8.62 -39.73
C SER A 681 -5.87 9.33 -39.49
N LEU A 682 -6.86 8.66 -38.88
CA LEU A 682 -8.16 9.28 -38.56
C LEU A 682 -8.05 10.44 -37.57
N VAL A 683 -7.19 10.29 -36.57
CA VAL A 683 -6.94 11.31 -35.54
C VAL A 683 -6.11 12.44 -36.14
N ARG A 684 -5.12 12.11 -36.97
CA ARG A 684 -4.33 13.08 -37.75
C ARG A 684 -5.24 13.94 -38.65
N GLN A 685 -6.11 13.31 -39.42
CA GLN A 685 -7.07 13.97 -40.31
C GLN A 685 -8.07 14.83 -39.53
N HIS A 686 -8.48 14.40 -38.33
CA HIS A 686 -9.35 15.21 -37.48
C HIS A 686 -8.69 16.53 -37.05
N TYR A 687 -7.41 16.50 -36.64
CA TYR A 687 -6.69 17.73 -36.30
C TYR A 687 -6.41 18.62 -37.53
N GLN A 688 -6.08 18.02 -38.66
CA GLN A 688 -5.93 18.77 -39.92
C GLN A 688 -7.24 19.45 -40.33
N ASN A 689 -8.39 18.77 -40.20
CA ASN A 689 -9.71 19.35 -40.46
C ASN A 689 -10.10 20.46 -39.46
N GLN A 690 -9.44 20.52 -38.30
CA GLN A 690 -9.58 21.63 -37.34
C GLN A 690 -8.61 22.79 -37.63
N GLY A 691 -7.83 22.72 -38.71
CA GLY A 691 -6.91 23.78 -39.15
C GLY A 691 -5.52 23.71 -38.51
N PHE A 692 -5.16 22.61 -37.83
CA PHE A 692 -3.80 22.45 -37.30
C PHE A 692 -2.80 22.06 -38.40
N SER A 693 -1.61 22.65 -38.36
CA SER A 693 -0.50 22.32 -39.26
C SER A 693 0.05 20.90 -39.01
N ASP A 694 0.77 20.34 -39.98
CA ASP A 694 1.33 18.98 -39.86
C ASP A 694 2.33 18.83 -38.71
N HIS A 695 3.14 19.86 -38.44
CA HIS A 695 4.09 19.85 -37.34
C HIS A 695 3.39 19.91 -35.97
N ILE A 696 2.33 20.73 -35.83
CA ILE A 696 1.50 20.75 -34.60
C ILE A 696 0.80 19.42 -34.41
N THR A 697 0.24 18.86 -35.49
CA THR A 697 -0.43 17.56 -35.46
C THR A 697 0.52 16.43 -35.05
N GLY A 698 1.78 16.48 -35.49
CA GLY A 698 2.84 15.57 -35.03
C GLY A 698 3.01 15.62 -33.51
N VAL A 699 3.20 16.82 -32.95
CA VAL A 699 3.35 17.02 -31.50
C VAL A 699 2.10 16.58 -30.71
N LEU A 700 0.91 16.81 -31.24
CA LEU A 700 -0.35 16.37 -30.61
C LEU A 700 -0.46 14.84 -30.58
N LEU A 701 -0.02 14.15 -31.63
CA LEU A 701 0.02 12.68 -31.67
C LEU A 701 1.06 12.10 -30.70
N ASP A 702 2.18 12.80 -30.47
CA ASP A 702 3.23 12.40 -29.51
C ASP A 702 2.78 12.50 -28.04
N SER A 703 1.64 13.12 -27.76
CA SER A 703 1.05 13.15 -26.41
C SER A 703 0.68 11.74 -25.88
N TRP A 704 0.51 10.76 -26.76
CA TRP A 704 0.28 9.37 -26.40
C TRP A 704 1.59 8.56 -26.43
N ARG A 705 1.81 7.72 -25.41
CA ARG A 705 2.90 6.72 -25.43
C ARG A 705 2.79 5.82 -26.66
N THR A 706 3.92 5.40 -27.21
CA THR A 706 3.99 4.49 -28.38
C THR A 706 3.17 3.21 -28.21
N SER A 707 3.11 2.65 -27.00
CA SER A 707 2.27 1.47 -26.69
C SER A 707 0.77 1.76 -26.82
N THR A 708 0.34 2.96 -26.40
CA THR A 708 -1.06 3.41 -26.48
C THR A 708 -1.43 3.74 -27.92
N GLN A 709 -0.54 4.41 -28.67
CA GLN A 709 -0.72 4.65 -30.10
C GLN A 709 -0.91 3.33 -30.86
N LYS A 710 -0.05 2.32 -30.62
CA LYS A 710 -0.20 0.98 -31.22
C LYS A 710 -1.52 0.31 -30.84
N GLN A 711 -1.92 0.41 -29.57
CA GLN A 711 -3.19 -0.15 -29.09
C GLN A 711 -4.41 0.52 -29.75
N TYR A 712 -4.42 1.86 -29.84
CA TYR A 712 -5.52 2.62 -30.43
C TYR A 712 -5.58 2.46 -31.94
N ALA A 713 -4.42 2.48 -32.61
CA ALA A 713 -4.28 2.24 -34.04
C ALA A 713 -4.97 0.94 -34.47
N SER A 714 -4.88 -0.13 -33.67
CA SER A 714 -5.57 -1.40 -33.95
C SER A 714 -7.09 -1.23 -34.01
N TYR A 715 -7.68 -0.52 -33.04
CA TYR A 715 -9.14 -0.30 -32.99
C TYR A 715 -9.62 0.74 -33.99
N LEU A 716 -8.81 1.76 -34.30
CA LEU A 716 -9.12 2.75 -35.34
C LEU A 716 -9.11 2.13 -36.73
N LYS A 717 -8.21 1.17 -37.00
CA LYS A 717 -8.25 0.36 -38.23
C LYS A 717 -9.53 -0.47 -38.32
N LYS A 718 -9.94 -1.12 -37.22
CA LYS A 718 -11.20 -1.87 -37.16
C LYS A 718 -12.42 -0.96 -37.36
N TRP A 719 -12.40 0.24 -36.79
CA TRP A 719 -13.45 1.25 -36.98
C TRP A 719 -13.56 1.69 -38.44
N ASN A 720 -12.42 2.00 -39.08
CA ASN A 720 -12.39 2.34 -40.50
C ASN A 720 -12.96 1.23 -41.38
N LEU A 721 -12.60 -0.02 -41.10
CA LEU A 721 -13.14 -1.17 -41.83
C LEU A 721 -14.65 -1.28 -41.64
N PHE A 722 -15.13 -1.21 -40.39
CA PHE A 722 -16.55 -1.23 -40.05
C PHE A 722 -17.33 -0.10 -40.75
N CYS A 723 -16.78 1.10 -40.77
CA CYS A 723 -17.38 2.25 -41.46
C CYS A 723 -17.43 2.04 -42.98
N ARG A 724 -16.36 1.53 -43.58
CA ARG A 724 -16.30 1.26 -45.02
C ARG A 724 -17.31 0.19 -45.43
N GLU A 725 -17.41 -0.89 -44.67
CA GLU A 725 -18.35 -1.99 -44.95
C GLU A 725 -19.81 -1.55 -44.83
N ARG A 726 -20.12 -0.65 -43.89
CA ARG A 726 -21.49 -0.16 -43.65
C ARG A 726 -21.80 1.20 -44.28
N LYS A 727 -20.91 1.72 -45.14
CA LYS A 727 -21.03 3.05 -45.80
C LYS A 727 -21.28 4.20 -44.80
N ILE A 728 -20.58 4.18 -43.66
CA ILE A 728 -20.67 5.20 -42.60
C ILE A 728 -19.53 6.21 -42.77
N LEU A 729 -19.81 7.50 -42.60
CA LEU A 729 -18.78 8.54 -42.53
C LEU A 729 -18.02 8.41 -41.20
N ALA A 730 -16.74 8.05 -41.27
CA ALA A 730 -15.94 7.70 -40.10
C ALA A 730 -15.80 8.83 -39.05
N HIS A 731 -15.94 10.10 -39.45
CA HIS A 731 -15.88 11.29 -38.59
C HIS A 731 -17.24 11.83 -38.12
N SER A 732 -18.35 11.35 -38.70
CA SER A 732 -19.72 11.75 -38.34
C SER A 732 -20.68 10.54 -38.25
N PRO A 733 -20.40 9.53 -37.41
CA PRO A 733 -21.33 8.42 -37.19
C PRO A 733 -22.51 8.85 -36.30
N THR A 734 -23.62 8.13 -36.39
CA THR A 734 -24.70 8.23 -35.40
C THR A 734 -24.33 7.50 -34.10
N LEU A 735 -24.99 7.83 -32.99
CA LEU A 735 -24.82 7.13 -31.72
C LEU A 735 -25.00 5.61 -31.88
N ASN A 736 -26.03 5.21 -32.63
CA ASN A 736 -26.33 3.79 -32.85
C ASN A 736 -25.18 3.08 -33.57
N GLN A 737 -24.59 3.71 -34.58
CA GLN A 737 -23.45 3.15 -35.32
C GLN A 737 -22.20 2.96 -34.44
N VAL A 738 -21.96 3.87 -33.49
CA VAL A 738 -20.88 3.73 -32.50
C VAL A 738 -21.16 2.55 -31.55
N LEU A 739 -22.40 2.39 -31.10
CA LEU A 739 -22.80 1.28 -30.23
C LEU A 739 -22.71 -0.07 -30.94
N GLU A 740 -23.15 -0.13 -32.20
CA GLU A 740 -23.01 -1.30 -33.08
C GLU A 740 -21.56 -1.73 -33.22
N PHE A 741 -20.65 -0.79 -33.46
CA PHE A 741 -19.23 -1.12 -33.51
C PHE A 741 -18.71 -1.66 -32.17
N LEU A 742 -19.03 -1.00 -31.06
CA LEU A 742 -18.63 -1.50 -29.74
C LEU A 742 -19.22 -2.87 -29.42
N TYR A 743 -20.43 -3.16 -29.91
CA TYR A 743 -21.09 -4.46 -29.83
C TYR A 743 -20.35 -5.54 -30.63
N THR A 744 -19.85 -5.25 -31.83
CA THR A 744 -19.01 -6.22 -32.57
C THR A 744 -17.76 -6.66 -31.79
N GLN A 745 -17.30 -5.83 -30.83
CA GLN A 745 -16.15 -6.14 -29.98
C GLN A 745 -16.51 -6.91 -28.69
N LEU A 746 -17.80 -7.23 -28.45
CA LEU A 746 -18.27 -7.85 -27.20
C LEU A 746 -17.70 -9.26 -26.95
N HIS A 747 -17.20 -9.92 -28.00
CA HIS A 747 -16.46 -11.19 -27.87
C HIS A 747 -15.14 -11.03 -27.11
N LEU A 748 -14.53 -9.83 -27.12
CA LEU A 748 -13.26 -9.52 -26.47
C LEU A 748 -13.42 -9.25 -24.96
N SER A 749 -12.28 -9.05 -24.27
CA SER A 749 -12.27 -8.64 -22.87
C SER A 749 -12.87 -7.24 -22.67
N TYR A 750 -13.42 -6.96 -21.48
CA TYR A 750 -13.91 -5.62 -21.14
C TYR A 750 -12.83 -4.53 -21.34
N SER A 751 -11.57 -4.82 -20.99
CA SER A 751 -10.45 -3.91 -21.24
C SER A 751 -10.26 -3.58 -22.72
N SER A 752 -10.48 -4.56 -23.61
CA SER A 752 -10.38 -4.37 -25.07
C SER A 752 -11.47 -3.46 -25.60
N ILE A 753 -12.72 -3.66 -25.18
CA ILE A 753 -13.86 -2.83 -25.57
C ILE A 753 -13.70 -1.41 -25.05
N ASN A 754 -13.21 -1.26 -23.81
CA ASN A 754 -12.94 0.05 -23.23
C ASN A 754 -11.79 0.79 -23.93
N SER A 755 -10.79 0.07 -24.44
CA SER A 755 -9.75 0.64 -25.32
C SER A 755 -10.32 1.07 -26.67
N ALA A 756 -11.24 0.29 -27.27
CA ALA A 756 -11.94 0.68 -28.50
C ALA A 756 -12.74 1.98 -28.32
N ARG A 757 -13.54 2.09 -27.25
CA ARG A 757 -14.23 3.35 -26.88
C ARG A 757 -13.24 4.51 -26.75
N SER A 758 -12.13 4.28 -26.05
CA SER A 758 -11.17 5.34 -25.76
C SER A 758 -10.46 5.83 -27.02
N ALA A 759 -10.17 4.92 -27.96
CA ALA A 759 -9.62 5.26 -29.27
C ALA A 759 -10.61 6.11 -30.10
N LEU A 760 -11.89 5.74 -30.14
CA LEU A 760 -12.92 6.54 -30.82
C LEU A 760 -13.08 7.94 -30.20
N SER A 761 -12.99 8.03 -28.87
CA SER A 761 -13.11 9.30 -28.15
C SER A 761 -11.99 10.31 -28.44
N CYS A 762 -10.92 9.91 -29.14
CA CYS A 762 -9.83 10.81 -29.53
C CYS A 762 -10.23 11.80 -30.63
N PHE A 763 -11.19 11.45 -31.48
CA PHE A 763 -11.58 12.27 -32.62
C PHE A 763 -13.10 12.35 -32.85
N LEU A 764 -13.89 11.53 -32.17
CA LEU A 764 -15.35 11.51 -32.31
C LEU A 764 -16.08 12.10 -31.12
N SER A 765 -17.02 12.98 -31.44
CA SER A 765 -18.03 13.51 -30.52
C SER A 765 -19.43 13.26 -31.10
N ILE A 766 -20.37 12.90 -30.23
CA ILE A 766 -21.78 12.71 -30.56
C ILE A 766 -22.57 13.75 -29.75
N GLY A 767 -23.18 14.72 -30.45
CA GLY A 767 -23.73 15.91 -29.81
C GLY A 767 -22.65 16.66 -29.03
N ASN A 768 -22.95 17.07 -27.80
CA ASN A 768 -22.04 17.83 -26.94
C ASN A 768 -21.04 16.97 -26.15
N PHE A 769 -20.94 15.67 -26.44
CA PHE A 769 -20.11 14.75 -25.68
C PHE A 769 -19.12 14.00 -26.57
N PRO A 770 -17.82 13.94 -26.20
CA PRO A 770 -16.92 12.94 -26.76
C PRO A 770 -17.51 11.53 -26.56
N VAL A 771 -17.31 10.63 -27.53
CA VAL A 771 -17.83 9.24 -27.45
C VAL A 771 -17.50 8.60 -26.11
N GLY A 772 -16.31 8.87 -25.59
CA GLY A 772 -15.84 8.34 -24.33
C GLY A 772 -16.61 8.78 -23.09
N LYS A 773 -17.34 9.88 -23.16
CA LYS A 773 -18.10 10.50 -22.06
C LYS A 773 -19.61 10.51 -22.31
N HIS A 774 -20.06 10.04 -23.47
CA HIS A 774 -21.48 10.04 -23.83
C HIS A 774 -22.29 9.13 -22.87
N PRO A 775 -23.38 9.61 -22.23
CA PRO A 775 -24.11 8.86 -21.20
C PRO A 775 -24.56 7.46 -21.62
N ILE A 776 -25.06 7.32 -22.85
CA ILE A 776 -25.51 6.03 -23.40
C ILE A 776 -24.34 5.09 -23.70
N VAL A 777 -23.19 5.59 -24.16
CA VAL A 777 -22.00 4.76 -24.40
C VAL A 777 -21.43 4.25 -23.07
N CYS A 778 -21.42 5.11 -22.04
CA CYS A 778 -21.06 4.71 -20.68
C CYS A 778 -22.02 3.64 -20.13
N ARG A 779 -23.33 3.78 -20.37
CA ARG A 779 -24.34 2.78 -19.96
C ARG A 779 -24.19 1.46 -20.71
N PHE A 780 -23.87 1.50 -22.00
CA PHE A 780 -23.56 0.32 -22.80
C PHE A 780 -22.34 -0.44 -22.26
N LEU A 781 -21.23 0.26 -21.97
CA LEU A 781 -20.05 -0.37 -21.36
C LEU A 781 -20.34 -0.96 -19.98
N LYS A 782 -21.17 -0.29 -19.17
CA LYS A 782 -21.63 -0.87 -17.90
C LYS A 782 -22.37 -2.19 -18.17
N GLY A 783 -23.29 -2.22 -19.13
CA GLY A 783 -23.97 -3.45 -19.54
C GLY A 783 -23.02 -4.54 -20.07
N ALA A 784 -21.98 -4.17 -20.83
CA ALA A 784 -20.96 -5.10 -21.30
C ALA A 784 -20.12 -5.69 -20.16
N PHE A 785 -19.83 -4.89 -19.13
CA PHE A 785 -19.13 -5.34 -17.91
C PHE A 785 -19.99 -6.33 -17.12
N GLU A 786 -21.26 -6.03 -16.88
CA GLU A 786 -22.17 -6.92 -16.14
C GLU A 786 -22.39 -8.25 -16.86
N ARG A 787 -22.46 -8.24 -18.20
CA ARG A 787 -22.63 -9.47 -19.00
C ARG A 787 -21.39 -10.37 -19.00
N LYS A 788 -20.20 -9.82 -18.80
CA LYS A 788 -18.93 -10.57 -18.86
C LYS A 788 -17.89 -9.94 -17.91
N PRO A 789 -18.07 -10.10 -16.59
CA PRO A 789 -17.12 -9.57 -15.63
C PRO A 789 -15.73 -10.17 -15.89
N PRO A 790 -14.64 -9.39 -15.78
CA PRO A 790 -13.30 -9.92 -15.98
C PRO A 790 -13.04 -11.04 -14.97
N ALA A 791 -12.84 -12.26 -15.47
CA ALA A 791 -12.51 -13.40 -14.64
C ALA A 791 -11.21 -13.13 -13.86
N ASN A 792 -11.16 -13.61 -12.61
CA ASN A 792 -9.94 -13.60 -11.83
C ASN A 792 -8.84 -14.34 -12.61
N LYS A 793 -7.68 -13.70 -12.79
CA LYS A 793 -6.52 -14.34 -13.45
C LYS A 793 -6.01 -15.58 -12.72
N HIS A 794 -6.42 -15.78 -11.46
CA HIS A 794 -6.02 -16.91 -10.63
C HIS A 794 -7.25 -17.37 -9.83
N HIS A 795 -7.80 -18.53 -10.22
CA HIS A 795 -8.93 -19.16 -9.53
C HIS A 795 -8.50 -19.99 -8.31
N ALA A 796 -7.20 -20.32 -8.23
CA ALA A 796 -6.56 -20.99 -7.10
C ALA A 796 -5.11 -20.52 -7.02
N ILE A 797 -4.59 -20.39 -5.80
CA ILE A 797 -3.14 -20.35 -5.58
C ILE A 797 -2.69 -21.79 -5.80
N TRP A 798 -1.84 -22.04 -6.79
CA TRP A 798 -1.26 -23.37 -7.00
C TRP A 798 -0.65 -23.87 -5.70
N ASP A 799 -0.83 -25.16 -5.38
CA ASP A 799 -0.01 -25.78 -4.35
C ASP A 799 1.44 -25.71 -4.82
N VAL A 800 2.21 -24.85 -4.15
CA VAL A 800 3.60 -24.59 -4.47
C VAL A 800 4.40 -25.90 -4.38
N GLN A 801 4.00 -26.87 -3.57
CA GLN A 801 4.67 -28.16 -3.52
C GLN A 801 4.55 -28.97 -4.79
N THR A 802 3.42 -28.89 -5.50
CA THR A 802 3.25 -29.61 -6.78
C THR A 802 4.22 -29.05 -7.84
N VAL A 803 4.35 -27.73 -7.90
CA VAL A 803 5.28 -27.04 -8.82
C VAL A 803 6.73 -27.31 -8.43
N LEU A 804 7.06 -27.25 -7.14
CA LEU A 804 8.41 -27.53 -6.64
C LEU A 804 8.80 -29.00 -6.85
N ALA A 805 7.86 -29.94 -6.73
CA ALA A 805 8.07 -31.35 -7.02
C ALA A 805 8.35 -31.58 -8.51
N TYR A 806 7.60 -30.91 -9.39
CA TYR A 806 7.85 -30.94 -10.83
C TYR A 806 9.18 -30.27 -11.20
N LEU A 807 9.48 -29.08 -10.67
CA LEU A 807 10.75 -28.39 -10.95
C LEU A 807 11.97 -29.20 -10.47
N LYS A 808 11.83 -30.02 -9.41
CA LYS A 808 12.88 -30.94 -8.97
C LYS A 808 13.21 -32.02 -9.99
N THR A 809 12.33 -32.35 -10.93
CA THR A 809 12.64 -33.32 -12.00
C THR A 809 13.52 -32.74 -13.10
N PHE A 810 13.72 -31.42 -13.16
CA PHE A 810 14.50 -30.72 -14.20
C PHE A 810 15.98 -30.53 -13.83
N THR A 811 16.57 -31.44 -13.06
CA THR A 811 18.00 -31.31 -12.69
C THR A 811 18.93 -31.51 -13.90
N PRO A 812 20.05 -30.76 -14.01
CA PRO A 812 20.56 -29.77 -13.06
C PRO A 812 20.00 -28.33 -13.27
N ASN A 813 19.66 -27.67 -12.15
CA ASN A 813 19.08 -26.32 -12.13
C ASN A 813 19.93 -25.25 -12.82
N SER A 814 21.25 -25.47 -12.94
CA SER A 814 22.19 -24.56 -13.61
C SER A 814 22.00 -24.48 -15.12
N GLY A 815 21.23 -25.39 -15.74
CA GLY A 815 20.98 -25.43 -17.18
C GLY A 815 19.62 -24.89 -17.63
N LEU A 816 18.73 -24.50 -16.71
CA LEU A 816 17.35 -24.14 -17.07
C LEU A 816 17.23 -22.70 -17.54
N SER A 817 16.72 -22.52 -18.75
CA SER A 817 16.45 -21.20 -19.33
C SER A 817 15.21 -20.55 -18.70
N LEU A 818 15.17 -19.21 -18.73
CA LEU A 818 14.01 -18.45 -18.27
C LEU A 818 12.71 -18.82 -19.02
N LYS A 819 12.83 -19.31 -20.26
CA LYS A 819 11.72 -19.76 -21.10
C LYS A 819 11.13 -21.07 -20.59
N GLU A 820 11.96 -22.00 -20.16
CA GLU A 820 11.51 -23.28 -19.56
C GLU A 820 10.87 -23.05 -18.20
N LEU A 821 11.44 -22.15 -17.38
CA LEU A 821 10.89 -21.79 -16.06
C LEU A 821 9.60 -20.95 -16.13
N SER A 822 9.30 -20.32 -17.27
CA SER A 822 8.11 -19.48 -17.44
C SER A 822 7.03 -20.11 -18.32
N HIS A 823 7.24 -21.36 -18.75
CA HIS A 823 6.25 -22.10 -19.51
C HIS A 823 5.04 -22.37 -18.60
N LYS A 824 3.87 -21.89 -19.03
CA LYS A 824 2.62 -22.02 -18.30
C LYS A 824 1.85 -23.27 -18.66
#